data_AF-A0CGH0-F1
#
_entry.id   AF-A0CGH0-F1
#
_cell.length_a   1.000
_cell.length_b   1.000
_cell.length_c   1.000
_cell.angle_alpha   90.00
_cell.angle_beta   90.00
_cell.angle_gamma   90.00
#
_symmetry.space_group_name_H-M   'P 1'
#
loop_
_entity.id
_entity.type
_entity.pdbx_description
1 polymer ?
#
loop_
_entity_poly.entity_id
_entity_poly.type
_entity_poly.pdbx_seq_one_letter_code
_entity_poly.pdbx_strand_id
1 'polypeptide(L)'
;MSSNTKKEYNITIYYKLEFSTYYWTYNPYYVLEVSYVENSYTKFQSLALQLENQQLDGIWHLTLIEYNPLKKTLLFKSAGKIDQIDGISLKSGLINYILGGFGKDSFTKQSYAPFQGLLSKLIIYNKHQEENLYDQISNACTIPEQVVKMKQIKLIDGIHRFDGTDYIHKEAQLIDQHYVVRGWIKIDFSKIFISAQMQILRMTINKQYQNGNGNNGDKTLFLRYNINLNTQNLNSILIQTYHYQYPQKFEYDGSFLNSDKYMLTTNTLLSDIQKWHYFTFEQGRSLNSERTQFKLWFDFHSESITHNFSGQVRNQFSNTLIYFYIGGDKFTPSPYFQGQLANIEFLTGFKEDFNLKDYKYCHYSCQLCDGPESNQCTSCSVFSKRQFLSETKECKCQNNELDITNSEICFNQFQSFPEITISQINTNSFYYCDFGYFLIKDNNDRICKQCPFYGQIIEIQKQKQTQYYCLDCYIKPMTWYLKPVCTTDMIRNQLKADSAYQQIDRDVIDYDAFIINEIYELELQIGVQNFLSNQEQSNSANISAIHLGYQVYLQCKSTFILVDNECKRCPDNCLICDDNSVCSQCHKDFYLSNNQCVMCPSICDECFQDEVSQVAICKKCRSPFNYVDKTCRICGQNCEKCIEDYDLKTQQYFLRCLKCQDDSIYFISNDAQNCEINSIENCQYAVKLRLLEDQKPTFSTLDYYFQPSYDSIEIKCARCKEKYLYYYYSNTCEIDSYYGEDCQYRVSWYMTYCIVGKNILYERTSECQNEIAFCTNCLYNKFKEKYECYQCEQGYYASRIFGNCQICPSELHCKTCYQQDKISQDNWKQQVRSFYYAAIQSYDMSHDFTEFSQSSEIQDFEIVCLDCVQGFDLQNKQCIPQCPTLCLECVRSNGQNICIRCPLEVNQRIISLYNNQCIRCPPNCNLCRKRDQAEIFLINPIFQNSNYWDYSNQCLGFNSDSNLYYNSFFGLVFQQIDIDTKQENQVTLELNLICSEIVYQNLTFHLNDSQKTLFNQTHVFIDDLQFFAQFNRESFYKLANDLQITSLVIKIISDIEQECLFFGDFLISQIFSRSIFPLIQSIDNKYLNYQILC
;
A
#
# COMPACT_ATOMS: atom_id res chain seq x y z
N MET A 1 14.93 -37.93 -81.15
CA MET A 1 15.49 -36.60 -80.85
C MET A 1 14.35 -35.67 -80.44
N SER A 2 14.19 -35.45 -79.13
CA SER A 2 13.41 -34.35 -78.55
C SER A 2 14.17 -33.93 -77.30
N SER A 3 14.68 -32.70 -77.31
CA SER A 3 15.55 -32.13 -76.27
C SER A 3 14.76 -31.91 -74.97
N ASN A 4 15.01 -32.73 -73.95
CA ASN A 4 14.66 -32.42 -72.57
C ASN A 4 15.63 -31.34 -72.07
N THR A 5 15.19 -30.09 -72.08
CA THR A 5 15.84 -29.01 -71.34
C THR A 5 15.66 -29.25 -69.84
N LYS A 6 16.70 -29.75 -69.17
CA LYS A 6 16.78 -29.74 -67.71
C LYS A 6 16.81 -28.29 -67.24
N LYS A 7 15.82 -27.89 -66.43
CA LYS A 7 15.76 -26.56 -65.80
C LYS A 7 16.87 -26.44 -64.75
N GLU A 8 17.62 -25.35 -64.80
CA GLU A 8 18.57 -24.94 -63.76
C GLU A 8 17.85 -24.07 -62.72
N TYR A 9 18.29 -24.11 -61.46
CA TYR A 9 17.64 -23.42 -60.34
C TYR A 9 18.67 -22.52 -59.63
N ASN A 10 18.33 -21.25 -59.44
CA ASN A 10 19.15 -20.30 -58.67
C ASN A 10 18.43 -19.99 -57.35
N ILE A 11 19.14 -20.11 -56.22
CA ILE A 11 18.59 -19.85 -54.88
C ILE A 11 19.42 -18.74 -54.23
N THR A 12 18.82 -17.57 -54.05
CA THR A 12 19.51 -16.44 -53.39
C THR A 12 19.14 -16.41 -51.90
N ILE A 13 20.14 -16.41 -51.02
CA ILE A 13 19.93 -16.37 -49.56
C ILE A 13 20.53 -15.07 -49.01
N TYR A 14 19.73 -14.34 -48.24
CA TYR A 14 20.17 -13.15 -47.52
C TYR A 14 20.29 -13.48 -46.03
N TYR A 15 21.42 -13.14 -45.40
CA TYR A 15 21.58 -13.34 -43.97
C TYR A 15 22.39 -12.23 -43.30
N LYS A 16 22.03 -11.82 -42.08
CA LYS A 16 22.85 -10.95 -41.22
C LYS A 16 23.57 -11.84 -40.21
N LEU A 17 24.88 -11.78 -40.18
CA LEU A 17 25.68 -12.30 -39.09
C LEU A 17 26.26 -11.09 -38.35
N GLU A 18 26.39 -11.18 -37.02
CA GLU A 18 27.02 -10.14 -36.22
C GLU A 18 27.95 -10.79 -35.17
N PHE A 19 29.29 -10.67 -35.31
CA PHE A 19 30.27 -10.92 -34.25
C PHE A 19 31.45 -9.96 -34.15
N SER A 20 31.78 -9.56 -32.92
CA SER A 20 32.94 -8.72 -32.58
C SER A 20 34.24 -9.49 -32.49
N THR A 21 35.37 -8.97 -32.99
CA THR A 21 36.67 -8.96 -32.28
C THR A 21 37.82 -8.34 -33.09
N TYR A 22 38.78 -7.74 -32.37
CA TYR A 22 40.12 -7.36 -32.84
C TYR A 22 41.19 -8.25 -32.16
N TYR A 23 42.16 -8.68 -32.97
CA TYR A 23 43.50 -9.28 -32.71
C TYR A 23 43.77 -10.81 -32.68
N TRP A 24 44.34 -11.28 -33.81
CA TRP A 24 45.44 -12.24 -34.07
C TRP A 24 45.78 -13.24 -32.94
N THR A 25 45.44 -14.53 -33.07
CA THR A 25 46.42 -15.50 -33.61
C THR A 25 45.85 -16.86 -34.06
N TYR A 26 44.54 -17.14 -34.00
CA TYR A 26 44.01 -18.43 -34.47
C TYR A 26 42.63 -18.27 -35.12
N ASN A 27 42.54 -18.61 -36.41
CA ASN A 27 41.38 -18.42 -37.29
C ASN A 27 40.14 -19.21 -36.81
N PRO A 28 39.10 -18.56 -36.25
CA PRO A 28 37.79 -19.18 -36.13
C PRO A 28 37.17 -19.11 -37.52
N TYR A 29 36.95 -20.26 -38.14
CA TYR A 29 36.28 -20.31 -39.43
C TYR A 29 34.76 -20.43 -39.21
N TYR A 30 33.97 -19.67 -39.95
CA TYR A 30 32.53 -19.94 -40.04
C TYR A 30 32.28 -21.24 -40.81
N VAL A 31 31.08 -21.78 -40.62
CA VAL A 31 30.58 -22.93 -41.37
C VAL A 31 29.16 -22.59 -41.77
N LEU A 32 28.94 -22.12 -43.00
CA LEU A 32 27.60 -22.17 -43.58
C LEU A 32 27.32 -23.62 -43.95
N GLU A 33 26.51 -24.32 -43.17
CA GLU A 33 26.14 -25.70 -43.49
C GLU A 33 24.95 -25.75 -44.43
N VAL A 34 25.21 -26.15 -45.68
CA VAL A 34 24.16 -26.52 -46.63
C VAL A 34 24.05 -28.02 -46.66
N SER A 35 22.99 -28.54 -46.04
CA SER A 35 22.71 -29.97 -46.05
C SER A 35 21.75 -30.28 -47.20
N TYR A 36 22.16 -31.18 -48.09
CA TYR A 36 21.30 -31.68 -49.16
C TYR A 36 21.22 -33.20 -49.15
N VAL A 37 20.12 -33.74 -49.68
CA VAL A 37 19.84 -35.17 -49.71
C VAL A 37 20.17 -35.72 -51.09
N GLU A 38 21.19 -36.59 -51.16
CA GLU A 38 21.72 -37.10 -52.43
C GLU A 38 20.89 -38.27 -53.00
N ASN A 39 20.21 -39.06 -52.15
CA ASN A 39 19.24 -40.10 -52.53
C ASN A 39 18.24 -40.34 -51.37
N SER A 40 17.12 -41.01 -51.64
CA SER A 40 16.03 -41.32 -50.69
C SER A 40 16.42 -42.16 -49.45
N TYR A 41 17.71 -42.42 -49.24
CA TYR A 41 18.29 -43.05 -48.06
C TYR A 41 19.45 -42.19 -47.54
N THR A 42 19.13 -41.31 -46.58
CA THR A 42 19.94 -40.75 -45.48
C THR A 42 21.47 -40.63 -45.64
N LYS A 43 21.96 -39.98 -46.70
CA LYS A 43 23.32 -39.42 -46.71
C LYS A 43 23.22 -37.91 -46.82
N PHE A 44 23.48 -37.22 -45.71
CA PHE A 44 23.60 -35.77 -45.65
C PHE A 44 25.03 -35.42 -46.03
N GLN A 45 25.21 -34.61 -47.07
CA GLN A 45 26.48 -33.93 -47.30
C GLN A 45 26.35 -32.49 -46.84
N SER A 46 27.28 -32.08 -46.00
CA SER A 46 27.39 -30.75 -45.41
C SER A 46 28.59 -30.04 -46.03
N LEU A 47 28.37 -28.95 -46.78
CA LEU A 47 29.48 -28.04 -47.10
C LEU A 47 29.64 -27.07 -45.94
N ALA A 48 30.87 -26.74 -45.57
CA ALA A 48 31.19 -25.67 -44.64
C ALA A 48 31.94 -24.54 -45.34
N LEU A 49 31.32 -23.37 -45.47
CA LEU A 49 32.04 -22.18 -45.96
C LEU A 49 32.80 -21.48 -44.84
N GLN A 50 34.13 -21.49 -44.97
CA GLN A 50 35.04 -20.79 -44.08
C GLN A 50 35.19 -19.31 -44.48
N LEU A 51 34.47 -18.45 -43.76
CA LEU A 51 34.59 -16.99 -43.87
C LEU A 51 35.53 -16.44 -42.79
N GLU A 52 36.21 -15.31 -43.05
CA GLU A 52 37.10 -14.67 -42.08
C GLU A 52 36.30 -13.77 -41.10
N ASN A 53 36.60 -13.88 -39.79
CA ASN A 53 35.88 -13.22 -38.70
C ASN A 53 35.75 -11.69 -38.79
N GLN A 54 36.73 -11.00 -39.36
CA GLN A 54 36.80 -9.54 -39.27
C GLN A 54 35.77 -8.79 -40.12
N GLN A 55 35.11 -9.48 -41.07
CA GLN A 55 34.20 -8.85 -42.03
C GLN A 55 32.71 -9.05 -41.71
N LEU A 56 32.38 -9.79 -40.65
CA LEU A 56 31.04 -10.32 -40.43
C LEU A 56 30.30 -9.73 -39.20
N ASP A 57 30.82 -8.72 -38.49
CA ASP A 57 30.07 -8.07 -37.38
C ASP A 57 29.07 -7.03 -37.84
N GLY A 58 27.86 -6.98 -37.27
CA GLY A 58 26.92 -5.87 -37.50
C GLY A 58 26.35 -5.74 -38.92
N ILE A 59 26.77 -6.56 -39.88
CA ILE A 59 26.65 -6.30 -41.32
C ILE A 59 25.78 -7.38 -42.00
N TRP A 60 24.88 -6.95 -42.89
CA TRP A 60 24.14 -7.87 -43.75
C TRP A 60 25.06 -8.42 -44.84
N HIS A 61 25.09 -9.74 -44.97
CA HIS A 61 25.84 -10.44 -46.00
C HIS A 61 24.90 -11.02 -47.06
N LEU A 62 25.22 -10.75 -48.31
CA LEU A 62 24.54 -11.35 -49.45
C LEU A 62 25.30 -12.63 -49.85
N THR A 63 24.61 -13.77 -49.87
CA THR A 63 25.17 -15.01 -50.40
C THR A 63 24.25 -15.61 -51.44
N LEU A 64 24.73 -15.66 -52.68
CA LEU A 64 24.02 -16.28 -53.77
C LEU A 64 24.46 -17.74 -53.89
N ILE A 65 23.49 -18.67 -53.90
CA ILE A 65 23.73 -20.09 -54.10
C ILE A 65 23.16 -20.48 -55.46
N GLU A 66 24.05 -20.78 -56.40
CA GLU A 66 23.71 -21.14 -57.77
C GLU A 66 23.89 -22.65 -57.95
N TYR A 67 22.83 -23.37 -58.34
CA TYR A 67 22.95 -24.79 -58.67
C TYR A 67 22.86 -25.00 -60.17
N ASN A 68 23.95 -25.49 -60.76
CA ASN A 68 24.00 -25.90 -62.15
C ASN A 68 23.77 -27.42 -62.26
N PRO A 69 22.55 -27.89 -62.60
CA PRO A 69 22.25 -29.31 -62.71
C PRO A 69 22.89 -30.01 -63.93
N LEU A 70 23.32 -29.26 -64.95
CA LEU A 70 23.99 -29.83 -66.12
C LEU A 70 25.42 -30.23 -65.79
N LYS A 71 26.15 -29.33 -65.10
CA LYS A 71 27.52 -29.59 -64.64
C LYS A 71 27.56 -30.35 -63.30
N LYS A 72 26.41 -30.49 -62.62
CA LYS A 72 26.31 -31.02 -61.26
C LYS A 72 27.17 -30.21 -60.29
N THR A 73 27.14 -28.89 -60.44
CA THR A 73 27.96 -28.00 -59.62
C THR A 73 27.08 -27.08 -58.80
N LEU A 74 27.50 -26.83 -57.56
CA LEU A 74 26.83 -25.89 -56.67
C LEU A 74 27.84 -24.79 -56.33
N LEU A 75 27.46 -23.55 -56.59
CA LEU A 75 28.35 -22.41 -56.62
C LEU A 75 27.88 -21.37 -55.62
N PHE A 76 28.76 -21.01 -54.70
CA PHE A 76 28.51 -20.03 -53.66
C PHE A 76 29.23 -18.74 -54.02
N LYS A 77 28.47 -17.65 -54.14
CA LYS A 77 29.00 -16.31 -54.39
C LYS A 77 28.72 -15.45 -53.16
N SER A 78 29.78 -15.01 -52.48
CA SER A 78 29.72 -14.08 -51.35
C SER A 78 30.86 -13.09 -51.44
N ALA A 79 30.55 -11.79 -51.54
CA ALA A 79 31.47 -10.65 -51.44
C ALA A 79 32.88 -10.86 -52.05
N GLY A 80 32.96 -11.34 -53.30
CA GLY A 80 34.22 -11.52 -54.04
C GLY A 80 34.90 -12.88 -53.89
N LYS A 81 34.34 -13.82 -53.11
CA LYS A 81 34.79 -15.21 -53.03
C LYS A 81 33.78 -16.12 -53.74
N ILE A 82 34.29 -16.98 -54.62
CA ILE A 82 33.49 -17.97 -55.35
C ILE A 82 34.02 -19.35 -54.96
N ASP A 83 33.23 -20.09 -54.21
CA ASP A 83 33.52 -21.49 -53.90
C ASP A 83 32.59 -22.38 -54.72
N GLN A 84 33.17 -23.37 -55.41
CA GLN A 84 32.47 -24.28 -56.30
C GLN A 84 32.64 -25.71 -55.79
N ILE A 85 31.52 -26.44 -55.68
CA ILE A 85 31.54 -27.87 -55.43
C ILE A 85 31.12 -28.59 -56.72
N ASP A 86 31.95 -29.52 -57.16
CA ASP A 86 31.67 -30.37 -58.31
C ASP A 86 31.08 -31.72 -57.90
N GLY A 87 30.29 -32.33 -58.81
CA GLY A 87 29.80 -33.70 -58.66
C GLY A 87 28.47 -33.87 -57.92
N ILE A 88 27.78 -32.79 -57.57
CA ILE A 88 26.52 -32.78 -56.81
C ILE A 88 25.29 -33.07 -57.69
N SER A 89 24.60 -34.17 -57.42
CA SER A 89 23.34 -34.53 -58.09
C SER A 89 22.13 -34.31 -57.17
N LEU A 90 21.51 -33.12 -57.20
CA LEU A 90 20.28 -32.84 -56.47
C LEU A 90 19.09 -33.51 -57.17
N LYS A 91 18.50 -34.55 -56.55
CA LYS A 91 17.29 -35.21 -57.06
C LYS A 91 15.99 -34.66 -56.47
N SER A 92 16.04 -34.01 -55.31
CA SER A 92 14.88 -33.40 -54.66
C SER A 92 15.22 -31.96 -54.30
N GLY A 93 14.39 -30.99 -54.70
CA GLY A 93 14.56 -29.55 -54.47
C GLY A 93 14.40 -29.09 -53.01
N LEU A 94 14.75 -29.93 -52.03
CA LEU A 94 14.75 -29.58 -50.61
C LEU A 94 16.20 -29.35 -50.18
N ILE A 95 16.57 -28.08 -50.12
CA ILE A 95 17.80 -27.61 -49.49
C ILE A 95 17.40 -27.06 -48.12
N ASN A 96 17.90 -27.66 -47.05
CA ASN A 96 17.76 -27.11 -45.70
C ASN A 96 19.01 -26.31 -45.36
N TYR A 97 18.83 -25.13 -44.78
CA TYR A 97 19.91 -24.23 -44.40
C TYR A 97 19.88 -23.98 -42.89
N ILE A 98 21.04 -24.11 -42.26
CA ILE A 98 21.25 -23.74 -40.86
C ILE A 98 22.35 -22.67 -40.87
N LEU A 99 22.01 -21.46 -40.42
CA LEU A 99 23.00 -20.41 -40.18
C LEU A 99 23.39 -20.41 -38.71
N GLY A 100 24.57 -20.96 -38.47
CA GLY A 100 25.23 -21.00 -37.17
C GLY A 100 26.60 -21.66 -37.31
N GLY A 101 27.59 -21.22 -36.54
CA GLY A 101 28.89 -21.87 -36.51
C GLY A 101 28.89 -23.11 -35.61
N PHE A 102 29.47 -24.20 -36.09
CA PHE A 102 30.01 -25.26 -35.24
C PHE A 102 31.50 -25.39 -35.57
N GLY A 103 32.33 -25.35 -34.55
CA GLY A 103 33.75 -25.68 -34.68
C GLY A 103 34.10 -26.66 -33.58
N LYS A 104 35.04 -27.56 -33.87
CA LYS A 104 35.86 -28.13 -32.81
C LYS A 104 37.15 -27.35 -32.80
N ASP A 105 37.50 -26.75 -31.68
CA ASP A 105 38.89 -26.34 -31.52
C ASP A 105 39.76 -27.61 -31.57
N SER A 106 40.67 -27.63 -32.54
CA SER A 106 41.58 -28.75 -32.81
C SER A 106 42.47 -29.10 -31.62
N PHE A 107 42.74 -28.15 -30.71
CA PHE A 107 43.57 -28.35 -29.53
C PHE A 107 42.77 -28.80 -28.31
N THR A 108 41.63 -28.15 -28.02
CA THR A 108 40.81 -28.49 -26.83
C THR A 108 39.79 -29.60 -27.08
N LYS A 109 39.56 -29.98 -28.34
CA LYS A 109 38.48 -30.90 -28.78
C LYS A 109 37.06 -30.46 -28.38
N GLN A 110 36.89 -29.25 -27.85
CA GLN A 110 35.60 -28.71 -27.47
C GLN A 110 34.81 -28.37 -28.72
N SER A 111 33.61 -28.95 -28.84
CA SER A 111 32.63 -28.51 -29.83
C SER A 111 32.13 -27.11 -29.45
N TYR A 112 31.74 -26.28 -30.42
CA TYR A 112 31.00 -25.03 -30.24
C TYR A 112 29.53 -25.23 -30.65
N ALA A 113 28.61 -24.75 -29.82
CA ALA A 113 27.18 -24.94 -30.03
C ALA A 113 26.69 -23.88 -31.01
N PRO A 114 25.72 -24.21 -31.88
CA PRO A 114 25.28 -23.32 -32.93
C PRO A 114 24.71 -22.03 -32.31
N PHE A 115 25.33 -20.90 -32.64
CA PHE A 115 24.72 -19.59 -32.43
C PHE A 115 23.69 -19.33 -33.56
N GLN A 116 22.65 -18.57 -33.29
CA GLN A 116 21.63 -18.22 -34.29
C GLN A 116 21.83 -16.76 -34.74
N GLY A 117 22.06 -16.53 -36.03
CA GLY A 117 22.03 -15.20 -36.65
C GLY A 117 20.62 -14.83 -37.13
N LEU A 118 20.40 -13.55 -37.48
CA LEU A 118 19.14 -13.10 -38.07
C LEU A 118 19.12 -13.39 -39.58
N LEU A 119 18.15 -14.20 -40.00
CA LEU A 119 17.90 -14.54 -41.39
C LEU A 119 16.88 -13.60 -42.02
N SER A 120 17.19 -13.09 -43.21
CA SER A 120 16.23 -12.35 -44.02
C SER A 120 15.25 -13.34 -44.70
N LYS A 121 14.14 -12.83 -45.24
CA LYS A 121 13.20 -13.65 -46.03
C LYS A 121 13.93 -14.20 -47.26
N LEU A 122 13.92 -15.52 -47.41
CA LEU A 122 14.53 -16.22 -48.55
C LEU A 122 13.86 -15.81 -49.87
N ILE A 123 14.65 -15.47 -50.89
CA ILE A 123 14.16 -15.10 -52.22
C ILE A 123 14.70 -16.08 -53.26
N ILE A 124 13.82 -16.88 -53.86
CA ILE A 124 14.18 -17.87 -54.88
C ILE A 124 13.98 -17.26 -56.27
N TYR A 125 15.01 -17.31 -57.12
CA TYR A 125 14.96 -16.79 -58.49
C TYR A 125 15.03 -17.93 -59.51
N ASN A 126 13.98 -18.12 -60.30
CA ASN A 126 13.89 -19.21 -61.28
C ASN A 126 14.30 -18.79 -62.72
N LYS A 127 15.29 -17.90 -62.88
CA LYS A 127 15.68 -17.38 -64.20
C LYS A 127 17.17 -17.61 -64.48
N HIS A 128 17.46 -18.09 -65.68
CA HIS A 128 18.80 -18.45 -66.13
C HIS A 128 19.39 -17.36 -67.05
N GLN A 129 20.69 -17.12 -66.92
CA GLN A 129 21.56 -16.34 -67.81
C GLN A 129 21.45 -14.81 -67.78
N GLU A 130 21.97 -14.18 -66.72
CA GLU A 130 22.64 -12.88 -66.85
C GLU A 130 24.03 -12.98 -66.19
N GLU A 131 25.08 -12.72 -66.97
CA GLU A 131 26.41 -12.46 -66.42
C GLU A 131 26.27 -11.23 -65.50
N ASN A 132 26.71 -11.34 -64.24
CA ASN A 132 26.58 -10.32 -63.16
C ASN A 132 25.26 -10.29 -62.35
N LEU A 133 24.48 -11.38 -62.30
CA LEU A 133 23.29 -11.46 -61.42
C LEU A 133 23.60 -11.11 -59.94
N TYR A 134 24.76 -11.51 -59.43
CA TYR A 134 25.18 -11.17 -58.06
C TYR A 134 25.31 -9.65 -57.87
N ASP A 135 25.99 -8.96 -58.78
CA ASP A 135 26.20 -7.50 -58.70
C ASP A 135 24.89 -6.74 -58.88
N GLN A 136 24.00 -7.20 -59.77
CA GLN A 136 22.67 -6.62 -59.94
C GLN A 136 21.83 -6.74 -58.65
N ILE A 137 21.81 -7.93 -58.03
CA ILE A 137 21.10 -8.14 -56.77
C ILE A 137 21.73 -7.31 -55.65
N SER A 138 23.06 -7.29 -55.57
CA SER A 138 23.81 -6.50 -54.58
C SER A 138 23.54 -5.01 -54.72
N ASN A 139 23.42 -4.48 -55.94
CA ASN A 139 23.18 -3.06 -56.21
C ASN A 139 21.70 -2.67 -56.06
N ALA A 140 20.76 -3.58 -56.36
CA ALA A 140 19.32 -3.33 -56.22
C ALA A 140 18.82 -3.49 -54.78
N CYS A 141 19.56 -4.21 -53.93
CA CYS A 141 19.22 -4.41 -52.54
C CYS A 141 19.74 -3.25 -51.68
N THR A 142 18.86 -2.29 -51.37
CA THR A 142 19.11 -1.37 -50.27
C THR A 142 18.89 -2.12 -48.95
N ILE A 143 19.96 -2.26 -48.16
CA ILE A 143 19.81 -2.66 -46.75
C ILE A 143 18.89 -1.62 -46.11
N PRO A 144 17.74 -2.00 -45.54
CA PRO A 144 16.86 -1.02 -44.90
C PRO A 144 17.68 -0.30 -43.84
N GLU A 145 17.72 1.04 -43.91
CA GLU A 145 18.22 1.84 -42.80
C GLU A 145 17.45 1.36 -41.58
N GLN A 146 18.16 0.80 -40.60
CA GLN A 146 17.59 0.54 -39.31
C GLN A 146 17.24 1.92 -38.73
N VAL A 147 16.01 2.37 -38.94
CA VAL A 147 15.42 3.48 -38.20
C VAL A 147 15.22 2.96 -36.78
N VAL A 148 16.30 2.90 -36.01
CA VAL A 148 16.26 2.42 -34.63
C VAL A 148 15.62 3.53 -33.80
N LYS A 149 14.30 3.49 -33.69
CA LYS A 149 13.61 4.25 -32.64
C LYS A 149 13.92 3.55 -31.33
N MET A 150 14.39 4.32 -30.35
CA MET A 150 14.55 3.86 -28.97
C MET A 150 13.27 3.13 -28.54
N LYS A 151 13.42 1.91 -28.05
CA LYS A 151 12.33 1.10 -27.53
C LYS A 151 12.42 1.06 -26.02
N GLN A 152 11.39 1.56 -25.36
CA GLN A 152 11.21 1.48 -23.90
C GLN A 152 10.26 0.33 -23.57
N ILE A 153 10.71 -0.56 -22.69
CA ILE A 153 9.95 -1.74 -22.26
C ILE A 153 9.82 -1.66 -20.75
N LYS A 154 8.58 -1.51 -20.26
CA LYS A 154 8.29 -1.54 -18.83
C LYS A 154 8.28 -2.99 -18.34
N LEU A 155 9.28 -3.35 -17.53
CA LEU A 155 9.37 -4.66 -16.88
C LEU A 155 8.45 -4.71 -15.64
N ILE A 156 8.38 -3.60 -14.90
CA ILE A 156 7.43 -3.34 -13.82
C ILE A 156 6.88 -1.91 -14.01
N ASP A 157 5.55 -1.76 -14.03
CA ASP A 157 4.87 -0.46 -14.10
C ASP A 157 4.22 -0.15 -12.75
N GLY A 158 4.49 1.05 -12.20
CA GLY A 158 4.08 1.40 -10.84
C GLY A 158 4.83 0.60 -9.77
N ILE A 159 4.28 0.53 -8.56
CA ILE A 159 4.87 -0.19 -7.41
C ILE A 159 4.40 -1.65 -7.39
N HIS A 160 5.34 -2.58 -7.37
CA HIS A 160 5.10 -4.00 -7.17
C HIS A 160 5.71 -4.45 -5.83
N ARG A 161 4.93 -5.17 -5.01
CA ARG A 161 5.36 -5.68 -3.70
C ARG A 161 5.70 -7.17 -3.80
N PHE A 162 6.83 -7.57 -3.24
CA PHE A 162 7.26 -8.96 -3.12
C PHE A 162 7.27 -9.36 -1.65
N ASP A 163 6.69 -10.52 -1.34
CA ASP A 163 6.53 -11.03 0.02
C ASP A 163 7.54 -12.12 0.41
N GLY A 164 8.45 -12.46 -0.51
CA GLY A 164 9.48 -13.49 -0.39
C GLY A 164 9.11 -14.85 -0.99
N THR A 165 7.94 -15.00 -1.62
CA THR A 165 7.45 -16.30 -2.14
C THR A 165 7.47 -16.40 -3.67
N ASP A 166 7.29 -15.29 -4.38
CA ASP A 166 7.17 -15.26 -5.84
C ASP A 166 8.26 -14.42 -6.53
N TYR A 167 8.38 -14.60 -7.86
CA TYR A 167 9.24 -13.80 -8.73
C TYR A 167 8.58 -13.57 -10.10
N ILE A 168 9.04 -12.53 -10.83
CA ILE A 168 8.52 -12.19 -12.16
C ILE A 168 9.50 -12.64 -13.25
N HIS A 169 8.97 -13.27 -14.31
CA HIS A 169 9.71 -13.58 -15.53
C HIS A 169 9.18 -12.80 -16.73
N LYS A 170 10.06 -12.11 -17.46
CA LYS A 170 9.73 -11.34 -18.69
C LYS A 170 10.74 -11.63 -19.79
N GLU A 171 10.34 -11.45 -21.03
CA GLU A 171 11.22 -11.51 -22.19
C GLU A 171 11.14 -10.20 -22.99
N ALA A 172 12.27 -9.76 -23.55
CA ALA A 172 12.35 -8.55 -24.35
C ALA A 172 13.38 -8.71 -25.47
N GLN A 173 13.11 -8.09 -26.61
CA GLN A 173 14.09 -8.01 -27.69
C GLN A 173 15.11 -6.91 -27.37
N LEU A 174 16.38 -7.29 -27.26
CA LEU A 174 17.50 -6.36 -27.30
C LEU A 174 17.70 -5.92 -28.75
N ILE A 175 17.78 -4.61 -28.98
CA ILE A 175 18.02 -4.00 -30.28
C ILE A 175 19.34 -3.23 -30.18
N ASP A 176 20.29 -3.52 -31.07
CA ASP A 176 21.67 -3.02 -30.96
C ASP A 176 22.43 -3.52 -29.71
N GLN A 177 23.67 -3.04 -29.52
CA GLN A 177 24.54 -3.37 -28.37
C GLN A 177 24.33 -2.43 -27.17
N HIS A 178 23.62 -1.32 -27.38
CA HIS A 178 23.38 -0.30 -26.35
C HIS A 178 22.03 -0.54 -25.67
N TYR A 179 22.06 -0.64 -24.35
CA TYR A 179 20.84 -0.71 -23.56
C TYR A 179 21.05 -0.14 -22.16
N VAL A 180 19.92 0.22 -21.54
CA VAL A 180 19.87 0.67 -20.14
C VAL A 180 18.79 -0.12 -19.40
N VAL A 181 19.12 -0.61 -18.21
CA VAL A 181 18.13 -1.09 -17.23
C VAL A 181 18.14 -0.15 -16.04
N ARG A 182 16.96 0.29 -15.59
CA ARG A 182 16.84 1.23 -14.48
C ARG A 182 15.56 1.02 -13.68
N GLY A 183 15.52 1.49 -12.45
CA GLY A 183 14.32 1.44 -11.63
C GLY A 183 14.56 1.70 -10.14
N TRP A 184 13.48 1.70 -9.37
CA TRP A 184 13.48 1.91 -7.93
C TRP A 184 13.42 0.59 -7.17
N ILE A 185 14.14 0.53 -6.05
CA ILE A 185 14.19 -0.62 -5.14
C ILE A 185 13.99 -0.10 -3.70
N LYS A 186 13.25 -0.86 -2.90
CA LYS A 186 13.13 -0.68 -1.45
C LYS A 186 13.02 -2.04 -0.77
N ILE A 187 13.82 -2.30 0.25
CA ILE A 187 13.90 -3.62 0.89
C ILE A 187 13.12 -3.63 2.21
N ASP A 188 12.38 -4.71 2.47
CA ASP A 188 11.72 -4.95 3.76
C ASP A 188 12.52 -6.00 4.56
N PHE A 189 12.85 -5.67 5.80
CA PHE A 189 13.58 -6.56 6.72
C PHE A 189 12.68 -7.31 7.70
N SER A 190 11.36 -7.07 7.68
CA SER A 190 10.42 -7.59 8.69
C SER A 190 10.42 -9.12 8.84
N LYS A 191 10.85 -9.86 7.80
CA LYS A 191 10.94 -11.32 7.80
C LYS A 191 12.38 -11.86 7.65
N ILE A 192 13.40 -11.01 7.75
CA ILE A 192 14.81 -11.43 7.71
C ILE A 192 15.27 -11.75 9.15
N PHE A 193 15.55 -13.02 9.44
CA PHE A 193 15.93 -13.44 10.80
C PHE A 193 17.37 -13.10 11.19
N ILE A 194 18.34 -13.44 10.32
CA ILE A 194 19.78 -13.23 10.60
C ILE A 194 20.47 -12.69 9.35
N SER A 195 20.34 -13.42 8.25
CA SER A 195 20.92 -13.05 6.97
C SER A 195 20.03 -13.54 5.82
N ALA A 196 20.11 -12.85 4.69
CA ALA A 196 19.40 -13.19 3.47
C ALA A 196 20.24 -12.84 2.24
N GLN A 197 20.11 -13.62 1.18
CA GLN A 197 20.66 -13.30 -0.14
C GLN A 197 19.50 -13.14 -1.12
N MET A 198 19.24 -11.89 -1.51
CA MET A 198 18.03 -11.54 -2.26
C MET A 198 18.42 -11.15 -3.68
N GLN A 199 18.01 -11.95 -4.67
CA GLN A 199 18.16 -11.61 -6.08
C GLN A 199 17.11 -10.54 -6.45
N ILE A 200 17.57 -9.37 -6.88
CA ILE A 200 16.65 -8.32 -7.35
C ILE A 200 16.36 -8.51 -8.82
N LEU A 201 17.42 -8.68 -9.61
CA LEU A 201 17.33 -8.72 -11.06
C LEU A 201 18.41 -9.63 -11.63
N ARG A 202 17.99 -10.53 -12.51
CA ARG A 202 18.88 -11.27 -13.40
C ARG A 202 18.42 -11.07 -14.84
N MET A 203 19.35 -10.69 -15.68
CA MET A 203 19.17 -10.54 -17.12
C MET A 203 20.05 -11.57 -17.83
N THR A 204 19.44 -12.41 -18.67
CA THR A 204 20.15 -13.47 -19.39
C THR A 204 19.62 -13.69 -20.80
N ILE A 205 20.44 -14.15 -21.73
CA ILE A 205 19.99 -14.51 -23.08
C ILE A 205 19.46 -15.95 -23.19
N ASN A 206 19.67 -16.77 -22.17
CA ASN A 206 19.28 -18.18 -22.18
C ASN A 206 18.07 -18.42 -21.29
N LYS A 207 16.96 -18.82 -21.90
CA LYS A 207 15.74 -19.21 -21.17
C LYS A 207 16.00 -20.36 -20.18
N GLN A 208 16.79 -21.34 -20.62
CA GLN A 208 17.17 -22.51 -19.82
C GLN A 208 18.62 -22.36 -19.37
N TYR A 209 18.84 -21.79 -18.18
CA TYR A 209 20.14 -21.74 -17.53
C TYR A 209 20.19 -22.69 -16.33
N GLN A 210 21.40 -23.05 -15.90
CA GLN A 210 21.71 -23.88 -14.72
C GLN A 210 22.47 -23.05 -13.67
N ASN A 211 22.41 -23.44 -12.39
CA ASN A 211 23.14 -22.76 -11.31
C ASN A 211 24.42 -23.53 -10.99
N GLY A 212 25.56 -23.00 -11.41
CA GLY A 212 26.87 -23.57 -11.14
C GLY A 212 27.95 -22.96 -12.03
N ASN A 213 29.22 -23.20 -11.69
CA ASN A 213 30.37 -22.78 -12.49
C ASN A 213 30.40 -23.43 -13.88
N GLY A 214 29.72 -24.57 -14.06
CA GLY A 214 29.68 -25.32 -15.31
C GLY A 214 28.94 -24.58 -16.41
N ASN A 215 27.61 -24.43 -16.31
CA ASN A 215 26.81 -23.80 -17.38
C ASN A 215 26.36 -22.40 -16.97
N ASN A 216 27.27 -21.43 -17.05
CA ASN A 216 26.94 -20.01 -16.93
C ASN A 216 25.98 -19.63 -18.08
N GLY A 217 24.67 -19.73 -17.86
CA GLY A 217 23.70 -19.11 -18.76
C GLY A 217 23.95 -17.60 -18.75
N ASP A 218 24.29 -17.05 -19.91
CA ASP A 218 24.94 -15.74 -20.04
C ASP A 218 24.27 -14.64 -19.21
N LYS A 219 24.86 -14.28 -18.06
CA LYS A 219 24.30 -13.26 -17.16
C LYS A 219 24.81 -11.91 -17.61
N THR A 220 24.03 -11.24 -18.44
CA THR A 220 24.37 -9.91 -18.91
C THR A 220 24.31 -8.88 -17.77
N LEU A 221 23.39 -9.07 -16.81
CA LEU A 221 23.32 -8.33 -15.55
C LEU A 221 22.82 -9.25 -14.43
N PHE A 222 23.46 -9.20 -13.27
CA PHE A 222 23.02 -9.87 -12.05
C PHE A 222 23.18 -8.92 -10.86
N LEU A 223 22.05 -8.56 -10.26
CA LEU A 223 21.95 -7.66 -9.10
C LEU A 223 21.41 -8.43 -7.90
N ARG A 224 22.20 -8.51 -6.83
CA ARG A 224 21.88 -9.25 -5.60
C ARG A 224 22.25 -8.46 -4.36
N TYR A 225 21.43 -8.54 -3.33
CA TYR A 225 21.69 -7.93 -2.02
C TYR A 225 22.02 -9.05 -1.03
N ASN A 226 23.13 -8.92 -0.32
CA ASN A 226 23.50 -9.80 0.79
C ASN A 226 23.26 -9.00 2.07
N ILE A 227 22.35 -9.49 2.90
CA ILE A 227 21.93 -8.84 4.14
C ILE A 227 22.35 -9.71 5.31
N ASN A 228 22.88 -9.11 6.36
CA ASN A 228 23.18 -9.69 7.66
C ASN A 228 22.91 -8.64 8.74
N LEU A 229 21.88 -8.88 9.55
CA LEU A 229 21.43 -7.97 10.59
C LEU A 229 22.37 -7.94 11.80
N ASN A 230 23.17 -8.99 12.01
CA ASN A 230 24.10 -9.09 13.14
C ASN A 230 25.47 -8.47 12.85
N THR A 231 25.88 -8.42 11.58
CA THR A 231 27.24 -8.00 11.21
C THR A 231 27.19 -7.05 10.03
N GLN A 232 27.29 -5.75 10.32
CA GLN A 232 27.18 -4.69 9.31
C GLN A 232 28.13 -4.88 8.12
N ASN A 233 29.36 -5.35 8.37
CA ASN A 233 30.40 -5.54 7.34
C ASN A 233 30.10 -6.67 6.34
N LEU A 234 29.12 -7.53 6.62
CA LEU A 234 28.71 -8.59 5.70
C LEU A 234 27.59 -8.13 4.74
N ASN A 235 27.04 -6.93 4.97
CA ASN A 235 26.04 -6.35 4.07
C ASN A 235 26.70 -5.86 2.78
N SER A 236 26.19 -6.28 1.64
CA SER A 236 26.70 -5.85 0.35
C SER A 236 25.66 -5.86 -0.77
N ILE A 237 25.84 -4.97 -1.74
CA ILE A 237 25.17 -5.04 -3.04
C ILE A 237 26.17 -5.62 -4.03
N LEU A 238 25.86 -6.79 -4.58
CA LEU A 238 26.64 -7.44 -5.63
C LEU A 238 26.03 -7.14 -6.99
N ILE A 239 26.83 -6.51 -7.84
CA ILE A 239 26.55 -6.32 -9.26
C ILE A 239 27.56 -7.15 -10.03
N GLN A 240 27.07 -8.02 -10.89
CA GLN A 240 27.91 -8.87 -11.72
C GLN A 240 27.45 -8.80 -13.17
N THR A 241 28.41 -8.57 -14.05
CA THR A 241 28.25 -8.59 -15.51
C THR A 241 29.28 -9.54 -16.10
N TYR A 242 28.92 -10.20 -17.19
CA TYR A 242 29.83 -11.07 -17.93
C TYR A 242 30.15 -10.44 -19.28
N HIS A 243 31.44 -10.40 -19.59
CA HIS A 243 31.95 -9.92 -20.87
C HIS A 243 32.64 -11.06 -21.60
N TYR A 244 32.20 -11.30 -22.83
CA TYR A 244 32.70 -12.38 -23.67
C TYR A 244 33.63 -11.81 -24.73
N GLN A 245 34.71 -12.52 -25.03
CA GLN A 245 35.46 -12.25 -26.27
C GLN A 245 34.71 -12.82 -27.49
N TYR A 246 33.96 -13.90 -27.28
CA TYR A 246 33.15 -14.58 -28.28
C TYR A 246 31.98 -15.27 -27.57
N PRO A 247 30.75 -15.19 -28.09
CA PRO A 247 29.60 -15.87 -27.49
C PRO A 247 29.70 -17.39 -27.71
N GLN A 248 29.66 -18.17 -26.63
CA GLN A 248 29.71 -19.64 -26.66
C GLN A 248 28.63 -20.21 -25.75
N LYS A 249 28.04 -21.35 -26.15
CA LYS A 249 26.91 -22.00 -25.46
C LYS A 249 27.31 -23.33 -24.80
N PHE A 250 28.48 -23.39 -24.17
CA PHE A 250 28.98 -24.58 -23.48
C PHE A 250 29.49 -24.33 -22.07
N GLU A 251 29.74 -25.44 -21.38
CA GLU A 251 30.25 -25.51 -20.02
C GLU A 251 31.61 -24.82 -19.95
N TYR A 252 31.68 -23.70 -19.23
CA TYR A 252 32.88 -22.86 -19.18
C TYR A 252 33.93 -23.49 -18.26
N ASP A 253 35.12 -23.77 -18.81
CA ASP A 253 36.34 -23.77 -18.01
C ASP A 253 36.62 -22.29 -17.64
N GLY A 254 36.78 -21.98 -16.36
CA GLY A 254 36.73 -20.62 -15.82
C GLY A 254 37.77 -19.63 -16.37
N SER A 255 38.69 -20.09 -17.23
CA SER A 255 39.75 -19.30 -17.86
C SER A 255 39.27 -18.30 -18.92
N PHE A 256 38.06 -18.44 -19.47
CA PHE A 256 37.56 -17.59 -20.57
C PHE A 256 36.51 -16.54 -20.15
N LEU A 257 36.03 -16.61 -18.90
CA LEU A 257 35.05 -15.68 -18.36
C LEU A 257 35.75 -14.59 -17.55
N ASN A 258 35.86 -13.41 -18.15
CA ASN A 258 36.07 -12.20 -17.34
C ASN A 258 34.70 -11.82 -16.78
N SER A 259 34.36 -12.34 -15.61
CA SER A 259 33.25 -11.82 -14.83
C SER A 259 33.73 -10.58 -14.10
N ASP A 260 33.18 -9.42 -14.44
CA ASP A 260 33.44 -8.22 -13.65
C ASP A 260 32.40 -8.16 -12.54
N LYS A 261 32.90 -8.14 -11.30
CA LYS A 261 32.09 -8.12 -10.09
C LYS A 261 32.38 -6.84 -9.35
N TYR A 262 31.32 -6.09 -9.07
CA TYR A 262 31.36 -4.96 -8.17
C TYR A 262 30.58 -5.31 -6.91
N MET A 263 31.23 -5.21 -5.77
CA MET A 263 30.62 -5.42 -4.47
C MET A 263 30.67 -4.10 -3.71
N LEU A 264 29.52 -3.48 -3.53
CA LEU A 264 29.38 -2.27 -2.74
C LEU A 264 29.13 -2.64 -1.27
N THR A 265 30.01 -2.18 -0.40
CA THR A 265 29.91 -2.32 1.06
C THR A 265 30.00 -0.93 1.69
N THR A 266 29.03 -0.55 2.51
CA THR A 266 29.07 0.68 3.32
C THR A 266 28.48 0.40 4.70
N ASN A 267 28.93 1.15 5.72
CA ASN A 267 28.42 0.98 7.09
C ASN A 267 26.94 1.42 7.23
N THR A 268 26.47 2.30 6.34
CA THR A 268 25.08 2.81 6.29
C THR A 268 24.17 1.99 5.40
N LEU A 269 24.67 0.92 4.77
CA LEU A 269 23.95 0.22 3.71
C LEU A 269 22.56 -0.27 4.15
N LEU A 270 22.43 -0.80 5.37
CA LEU A 270 21.15 -1.29 5.89
C LEU A 270 20.09 -0.19 5.97
N SER A 271 20.44 1.00 6.50
CA SER A 271 19.49 2.11 6.59
C SER A 271 19.16 2.69 5.21
N ASP A 272 20.13 2.67 4.29
CA ASP A 272 19.97 3.26 2.97
C ASP A 272 19.06 2.42 2.05
N ILE A 273 19.14 1.09 2.13
CA ILE A 273 18.35 0.18 1.29
C ILE A 273 16.92 -0.08 1.80
N GLN A 274 16.63 0.24 3.07
CA GLN A 274 15.26 0.29 3.61
C GLN A 274 14.44 1.44 3.04
N LYS A 275 15.12 2.44 2.47
CA LYS A 275 14.52 3.54 1.74
C LYS A 275 14.48 3.23 0.25
N TRP A 276 13.65 3.99 -0.47
CA TRP A 276 13.69 3.99 -1.93
C TRP A 276 15.07 4.45 -2.40
N HIS A 277 15.68 3.64 -3.25
CA HIS A 277 16.93 3.96 -3.92
C HIS A 277 16.80 3.59 -5.40
N TYR A 278 17.51 4.33 -6.22
CA TYR A 278 17.40 4.22 -7.67
C TYR A 278 18.70 3.66 -8.23
N PHE A 279 18.60 2.76 -9.22
CA PHE A 279 19.76 2.23 -9.92
C PHE A 279 19.63 2.41 -11.42
N THR A 280 20.77 2.50 -12.09
CA THR A 280 20.88 2.41 -13.54
C THR A 280 22.06 1.52 -13.89
N PHE A 281 21.87 0.63 -14.85
CA PHE A 281 22.90 -0.16 -15.48
C PHE A 281 22.87 0.13 -16.98
N GLU A 282 23.94 0.73 -17.49
CA GLU A 282 24.11 1.07 -18.91
C GLU A 282 25.22 0.22 -19.52
N GLN A 283 24.95 -0.33 -20.70
CA GLN A 283 25.90 -1.08 -21.50
C GLN A 283 25.95 -0.52 -22.91
N GLY A 284 27.12 -0.54 -23.54
CA GLY A 284 27.31 -0.17 -24.94
C GLY A 284 27.77 1.27 -25.15
N ARG A 285 28.28 1.92 -24.10
CA ARG A 285 28.72 3.33 -24.13
C ARG A 285 29.85 3.57 -25.14
N SER A 286 29.86 4.75 -25.75
CA SER A 286 30.76 5.18 -26.82
C SER A 286 32.21 5.41 -26.37
N LEU A 287 32.42 5.74 -25.09
CA LEU A 287 33.74 5.98 -24.50
C LEU A 287 34.50 4.66 -24.29
N ASN A 288 35.62 4.49 -25.00
CA ASN A 288 36.39 3.24 -25.10
C ASN A 288 36.86 2.61 -23.77
N SER A 289 36.93 3.37 -22.67
CA SER A 289 37.34 2.87 -21.34
C SER A 289 36.19 2.53 -20.39
N GLU A 290 34.93 2.81 -20.76
CA GLU A 290 33.78 2.72 -19.84
C GLU A 290 32.50 2.20 -20.53
N ARG A 291 32.62 1.13 -21.33
CA ARG A 291 31.48 0.57 -22.09
C ARG A 291 30.30 0.11 -21.22
N THR A 292 30.56 -0.17 -19.94
CA THR A 292 29.54 -0.60 -18.98
C THR A 292 29.63 0.25 -17.72
N GLN A 293 28.51 0.82 -17.29
CA GLN A 293 28.44 1.67 -16.10
C GLN A 293 27.25 1.26 -15.24
N PHE A 294 27.49 1.12 -13.95
CA PHE A 294 26.45 1.02 -12.93
C PHE A 294 26.44 2.30 -12.09
N LYS A 295 25.25 2.83 -11.83
CA LYS A 295 25.05 3.92 -10.87
C LYS A 295 23.97 3.56 -9.87
N LEU A 296 24.17 4.02 -8.64
CA LEU A 296 23.24 3.85 -7.54
C LEU A 296 23.09 5.19 -6.80
N TRP A 297 21.85 5.59 -6.55
CA TRP A 297 21.53 6.79 -5.79
C TRP A 297 20.77 6.42 -4.52
N PHE A 298 21.29 6.86 -3.39
CA PHE A 298 20.59 6.85 -2.11
C PHE A 298 20.00 8.25 -1.82
N ASP A 299 18.89 8.28 -1.08
CA ASP A 299 18.12 9.47 -0.70
C ASP A 299 19.00 10.63 -0.16
N PHE A 300 20.02 10.32 0.65
CA PHE A 300 20.85 11.33 1.34
C PHE A 300 22.04 11.87 0.56
N HIS A 301 22.39 11.30 -0.60
CA HIS A 301 23.58 11.69 -1.35
C HIS A 301 23.19 12.42 -2.63
N SER A 302 23.66 13.67 -2.77
CA SER A 302 23.55 14.44 -4.01
C SER A 302 24.30 13.77 -5.17
N GLU A 303 25.28 12.92 -4.86
CA GLU A 303 26.11 12.21 -5.82
C GLU A 303 25.74 10.72 -5.90
N SER A 304 25.68 10.19 -7.12
CA SER A 304 25.54 8.75 -7.33
C SER A 304 26.85 8.01 -7.06
N ILE A 305 26.75 6.84 -6.44
CA ILE A 305 27.83 5.86 -6.46
C ILE A 305 27.92 5.32 -7.88
N THR A 306 29.04 5.59 -8.56
CA THR A 306 29.28 5.17 -9.95
C THR A 306 30.39 4.14 -9.98
N HIS A 307 30.16 3.04 -10.72
CA HIS A 307 31.16 2.05 -11.01
C HIS A 307 31.23 1.77 -12.51
N ASN A 308 32.41 1.93 -13.09
CA ASN A 308 32.69 1.60 -14.48
C ASN A 308 33.38 0.23 -14.52
N PHE A 309 32.80 -0.72 -15.24
CA PHE A 309 33.41 -2.04 -15.35
C PHE A 309 34.53 -1.99 -16.40
N SER A 310 35.75 -2.30 -15.95
CA SER A 310 36.99 -2.16 -16.73
C SER A 310 37.23 -3.38 -17.63
N GLY A 311 36.39 -3.57 -18.65
CA GLY A 311 36.62 -4.56 -19.69
C GLY A 311 37.35 -3.93 -20.88
N GLN A 312 38.47 -4.52 -21.31
CA GLN A 312 38.94 -4.36 -22.70
C GLN A 312 37.74 -4.52 -23.64
N VAL A 313 37.68 -3.72 -24.72
CA VAL A 313 36.62 -3.72 -25.76
C VAL A 313 36.11 -5.16 -26.04
N ARG A 314 35.01 -5.55 -25.40
CA ARG A 314 34.36 -6.84 -25.54
C ARG A 314 32.89 -6.56 -25.77
N ASN A 315 32.38 -6.88 -26.97
CA ASN A 315 30.98 -6.65 -27.29
C ASN A 315 30.13 -7.64 -26.49
N GLN A 316 28.99 -7.15 -25.96
CA GLN A 316 27.92 -8.02 -25.51
C GLN A 316 26.97 -8.29 -26.70
N PHE A 317 26.03 -9.21 -26.48
CA PHE A 317 25.01 -9.58 -27.47
C PHE A 317 24.30 -8.35 -28.05
N SER A 318 23.92 -8.40 -29.31
CA SER A 318 23.01 -7.46 -29.98
C SER A 318 21.84 -8.22 -30.59
N ASN A 319 20.73 -7.52 -30.82
CA ASN A 319 19.65 -8.01 -31.68
C ASN A 319 19.11 -9.42 -31.30
N THR A 320 19.10 -9.74 -30.01
CA THR A 320 18.72 -11.06 -29.46
C THR A 320 17.56 -10.96 -28.47
N LEU A 321 16.98 -12.09 -28.10
CA LEU A 321 15.99 -12.16 -27.02
C LEU A 321 16.68 -12.24 -25.66
N ILE A 322 16.26 -11.38 -24.73
CA ILE A 322 16.71 -11.34 -23.35
C ILE A 322 15.56 -11.77 -22.43
N TYR A 323 15.90 -12.51 -21.39
CA TYR A 323 15.03 -12.96 -20.32
C TYR A 323 15.40 -12.26 -19.00
N PHE A 324 14.40 -11.74 -18.32
CA PHE A 324 14.51 -11.05 -17.04
C PHE A 324 13.86 -11.90 -15.95
N TYR A 325 14.55 -12.08 -14.83
CA TYR A 325 14.05 -12.70 -13.61
C TYR A 325 14.16 -11.68 -12.47
N ILE A 326 13.02 -11.23 -11.97
CA ILE A 326 12.91 -10.10 -11.04
C ILE A 326 12.35 -10.59 -9.71
N GLY A 327 13.02 -10.24 -8.62
CA GLY A 327 12.67 -10.65 -7.26
C GLY A 327 13.11 -12.06 -6.87
N GLY A 328 13.58 -12.87 -7.81
CA GLY A 328 14.03 -14.23 -7.52
C GLY A 328 14.15 -15.05 -8.79
N ASP A 329 14.57 -16.30 -8.64
CA ASP A 329 14.49 -17.32 -9.67
C ASP A 329 14.51 -18.71 -9.02
N LYS A 330 14.38 -19.76 -9.83
CA LYS A 330 14.43 -21.17 -9.39
C LYS A 330 15.74 -21.61 -8.70
N PHE A 331 16.74 -20.73 -8.65
CA PHE A 331 18.07 -20.99 -8.09
C PHE A 331 18.42 -20.11 -6.90
N THR A 332 17.59 -19.12 -6.62
CA THR A 332 17.70 -18.26 -5.46
C THR A 332 17.21 -19.08 -4.26
N PRO A 333 18.03 -19.29 -3.21
CA PRO A 333 17.56 -19.98 -2.02
C PRO A 333 16.42 -19.16 -1.38
N SER A 334 15.35 -19.83 -0.97
CA SER A 334 14.24 -19.17 -0.25
C SER A 334 14.77 -18.58 1.07
N PRO A 335 14.36 -17.36 1.45
CA PRO A 335 13.31 -16.55 0.82
C PRO A 335 13.76 -15.78 -0.42
N TYR A 336 12.84 -15.58 -1.37
CA TYR A 336 13.01 -14.64 -2.49
C TYR A 336 13.04 -13.18 -1.99
N PHE A 337 13.15 -12.23 -2.92
CA PHE A 337 13.11 -10.81 -2.60
C PHE A 337 11.86 -10.45 -1.80
N GLN A 338 12.06 -9.63 -0.78
CA GLN A 338 11.06 -9.10 0.13
C GLN A 338 11.22 -7.59 0.12
N GLY A 339 10.20 -6.89 -0.34
CA GLY A 339 10.28 -5.45 -0.52
C GLY A 339 9.42 -4.96 -1.68
N GLN A 340 9.82 -3.82 -2.24
CA GLN A 340 9.07 -3.13 -3.28
C GLN A 340 10.01 -2.75 -4.42
N LEU A 341 9.55 -2.96 -5.65
CA LEU A 341 10.20 -2.50 -6.87
C LEU A 341 9.23 -1.56 -7.58
N ALA A 342 9.74 -0.50 -8.20
CA ALA A 342 8.89 0.40 -8.97
C ALA A 342 9.54 0.90 -10.25
N ASN A 343 8.72 1.02 -11.30
CA ASN A 343 9.11 1.57 -12.60
C ASN A 343 10.43 0.97 -13.12
N ILE A 344 10.52 -0.37 -13.15
CA ILE A 344 11.69 -1.05 -13.73
C ILE A 344 11.54 -1.05 -15.25
N GLU A 345 12.48 -0.45 -15.94
CA GLU A 345 12.45 -0.25 -17.39
C GLU A 345 13.70 -0.80 -18.07
N PHE A 346 13.51 -1.28 -19.29
CA PHE A 346 14.56 -1.68 -20.21
C PHE A 346 14.48 -0.82 -21.47
N LEU A 347 15.52 -0.03 -21.73
CA LEU A 347 15.67 0.83 -22.90
C LEU A 347 16.66 0.19 -23.85
N THR A 348 16.35 0.15 -25.14
CA THR A 348 17.24 -0.43 -26.17
C THR A 348 17.02 0.23 -27.52
N GLY A 349 17.93 0.02 -28.48
CA GLY A 349 17.79 0.58 -29.83
C GLY A 349 18.11 2.07 -29.93
N PHE A 350 19.21 2.50 -29.31
CA PHE A 350 19.76 3.85 -29.44
C PHE A 350 21.29 3.77 -29.49
N LYS A 351 21.96 4.85 -29.91
CA LYS A 351 23.44 4.88 -30.08
C LYS A 351 24.13 5.93 -29.22
N GLU A 352 23.37 6.88 -28.71
CA GLU A 352 23.90 7.98 -27.90
C GLU A 352 24.09 7.52 -26.46
N ASP A 353 25.22 7.87 -25.86
CA ASP A 353 25.44 7.66 -24.43
C ASP A 353 24.30 8.33 -23.66
N PHE A 354 23.63 7.55 -22.83
CA PHE A 354 22.58 8.08 -22.00
C PHE A 354 23.25 9.09 -21.06
N ASN A 355 22.88 10.37 -21.14
CA ASN A 355 23.44 11.37 -20.23
C ASN A 355 22.89 11.12 -18.81
N LEU A 356 23.50 10.17 -18.13
CA LEU A 356 23.14 9.70 -16.80
C LEU A 356 23.40 10.74 -15.70
N LYS A 357 23.78 11.97 -16.03
CA LYS A 357 23.89 13.05 -15.04
C LYS A 357 22.52 13.60 -14.64
N ASP A 358 21.45 13.39 -15.42
CA ASP A 358 20.25 14.21 -15.25
C ASP A 358 18.93 13.53 -14.84
N TYR A 359 18.70 12.21 -14.84
CA TYR A 359 17.35 11.71 -14.48
C TYR A 359 17.32 10.38 -13.70
N LYS A 360 17.16 10.50 -12.37
CA LYS A 360 16.34 9.54 -11.61
C LYS A 360 14.94 9.60 -12.23
N TYR A 361 14.31 8.45 -12.48
CA TYR A 361 12.94 8.45 -13.02
C TYR A 361 11.95 8.80 -11.90
N CYS A 362 11.78 10.09 -11.68
CA CYS A 362 10.81 10.63 -10.73
C CYS A 362 9.40 10.61 -11.32
N HIS A 363 8.39 10.76 -10.45
CA HIS A 363 7.05 11.10 -10.90
C HIS A 363 7.10 12.35 -11.79
N TYR A 364 6.29 12.41 -12.86
CA TYR A 364 6.36 13.45 -13.90
C TYR A 364 6.18 14.89 -13.36
N SER A 365 5.58 15.03 -12.18
CA SER A 365 5.40 16.31 -11.49
C SER A 365 6.67 16.81 -10.79
N CYS A 366 7.61 15.92 -10.45
CA CYS A 366 8.81 16.23 -9.70
C CYS A 366 10.01 16.49 -10.64
N GLN A 367 10.89 17.42 -10.25
CA GLN A 367 12.22 17.54 -10.86
C GLN A 367 13.22 16.61 -10.16
N LEU A 368 13.21 16.63 -8.83
CA LEU A 368 13.99 15.73 -7.99
C LEU A 368 13.04 14.98 -7.06
N CYS A 369 13.42 13.76 -6.70
CA CYS A 369 12.61 12.89 -5.85
C CYS A 369 13.47 11.96 -5.00
N ASP A 370 12.89 11.50 -3.90
CA ASP A 370 13.43 10.45 -3.02
C ASP A 370 12.69 9.11 -3.19
N GLY A 371 11.74 9.03 -4.14
CA GLY A 371 11.02 7.82 -4.50
C GLY A 371 10.15 7.99 -5.76
N PRO A 372 9.46 6.93 -6.20
CA PRO A 372 8.69 6.89 -7.44
C PRO A 372 7.32 7.60 -7.40
N GLU A 373 6.77 7.91 -6.22
CA GLU A 373 5.40 8.42 -6.06
C GLU A 373 5.33 9.94 -6.13
N SER A 374 4.11 10.48 -6.35
CA SER A 374 3.87 11.93 -6.46
C SER A 374 4.12 12.70 -5.16
N ASN A 375 4.08 12.02 -4.01
CA ASN A 375 4.34 12.53 -2.65
C ASN A 375 5.78 12.25 -2.18
N GLN A 376 6.68 11.98 -3.11
CA GLN A 376 8.10 11.73 -2.89
C GLN A 376 8.97 12.70 -3.70
N CYS A 377 8.42 13.88 -4.02
CA CYS A 377 9.17 14.96 -4.64
C CYS A 377 10.05 15.66 -3.59
N THR A 378 11.25 16.06 -4.00
CA THR A 378 12.13 16.94 -3.22
C THR A 378 12.25 18.33 -3.84
N SER A 379 11.92 18.47 -5.13
CA SER A 379 11.74 19.75 -5.81
C SER A 379 10.82 19.63 -7.02
N CYS A 380 10.27 20.77 -7.46
CA CYS A 380 9.48 20.87 -8.69
C CYS A 380 10.28 21.57 -9.78
N SER A 381 10.02 21.22 -11.03
CA SER A 381 10.66 21.90 -12.16
C SER A 381 10.19 23.35 -12.22
N VAL A 382 11.13 24.28 -12.35
CA VAL A 382 10.83 25.71 -12.46
C VAL A 382 9.96 26.01 -13.69
N PHE A 383 10.06 25.19 -14.74
CA PHE A 383 9.28 25.31 -15.97
C PHE A 383 7.92 24.64 -15.89
N SER A 384 7.70 23.78 -14.90
CA SER A 384 6.44 23.04 -14.75
C SER A 384 5.27 23.88 -14.28
N LYS A 385 5.56 25.09 -13.74
CA LYS A 385 4.62 25.94 -13.00
C LYS A 385 3.93 25.25 -11.82
N ARG A 386 4.56 24.20 -11.29
CA ARG A 386 4.14 23.57 -10.04
C ARG A 386 4.79 24.27 -8.85
N GLN A 387 4.04 24.37 -7.76
CA GLN A 387 4.55 24.77 -6.46
C GLN A 387 4.92 23.51 -5.65
N PHE A 388 6.10 23.55 -5.04
CA PHE A 388 6.55 22.49 -4.14
C PHE A 388 5.90 22.65 -2.76
N LEU A 389 5.21 21.61 -2.31
CA LEU A 389 4.62 21.52 -0.99
C LEU A 389 5.52 20.66 -0.11
N SER A 390 6.37 21.32 0.68
CA SER A 390 7.40 20.63 1.50
C SER A 390 6.82 19.68 2.55
N GLU A 391 5.62 19.95 3.06
CA GLU A 391 4.95 19.12 4.07
C GLU A 391 4.43 17.79 3.51
N THR A 392 3.93 17.79 2.27
CA THR A 392 3.43 16.57 1.60
C THR A 392 4.45 15.96 0.63
N LYS A 393 5.58 16.65 0.40
CA LYS A 393 6.57 16.30 -0.62
C LYS A 393 5.93 16.14 -2.02
N GLU A 394 4.98 17.01 -2.35
CA GLU A 394 4.27 16.99 -3.63
C GLU A 394 4.57 18.23 -4.46
N CYS A 395 4.43 18.08 -5.78
CA CYS A 395 4.44 19.19 -6.73
C CYS A 395 3.03 19.36 -7.29
N LYS A 396 2.35 20.45 -6.95
CA LYS A 396 0.98 20.74 -7.42
C LYS A 396 0.97 21.95 -8.34
N CYS A 397 0.13 21.92 -9.37
CA CYS A 397 -0.08 23.06 -10.26
C CYS A 397 -0.56 24.29 -9.46
N GLN A 398 -0.15 25.48 -9.91
CA GLN A 398 -0.65 26.73 -9.37
C GLN A 398 -2.15 26.91 -9.65
N ASN A 399 -2.81 27.83 -8.94
CA ASN A 399 -4.23 28.13 -9.17
C ASN A 399 -4.49 28.46 -10.64
N ASN A 400 -5.62 27.99 -11.15
CA ASN A 400 -6.06 28.16 -12.53
C ASN A 400 -5.25 27.37 -13.58
N GLU A 401 -4.41 26.43 -13.14
CA GLU A 401 -3.68 25.53 -14.02
C GLU A 401 -4.08 24.06 -13.79
N LEU A 402 -4.17 23.31 -14.88
CA LEU A 402 -4.57 21.92 -14.90
C LEU A 402 -3.34 21.01 -14.90
N ASP A 403 -3.35 20.06 -13.96
CA ASP A 403 -2.40 18.95 -13.97
C ASP A 403 -2.92 17.88 -14.92
N ILE A 404 -2.17 17.62 -15.99
CA ILE A 404 -2.46 16.56 -16.95
C ILE A 404 -1.50 15.40 -16.67
N THR A 405 -2.04 14.20 -16.52
CA THR A 405 -1.25 12.99 -16.27
C THR A 405 -0.15 12.83 -17.33
N ASN A 406 1.08 12.57 -16.87
CA ASN A 406 2.29 12.45 -17.68
C ASN A 406 2.73 13.75 -18.39
N SER A 407 2.18 14.92 -18.03
CA SER A 407 2.67 16.21 -18.52
C SER A 407 3.64 16.86 -17.53
N GLU A 408 4.84 17.17 -18.00
CA GLU A 408 5.85 17.92 -17.24
C GLU A 408 5.43 19.37 -16.94
N ILE A 409 4.46 19.92 -17.67
CA ILE A 409 4.02 21.33 -17.55
C ILE A 409 2.53 21.38 -17.18
N CYS A 410 2.18 22.26 -16.25
CA CYS A 410 0.79 22.61 -15.95
C CYS A 410 0.22 23.49 -17.07
N PHE A 411 -0.96 23.14 -17.56
CA PHE A 411 -1.60 23.89 -18.63
C PHE A 411 -2.51 24.95 -18.05
N ASN A 412 -2.52 26.14 -18.66
CA ASN A 412 -3.53 27.13 -18.31
C ASN A 412 -4.92 26.54 -18.63
N GLN A 413 -5.83 26.60 -17.66
CA GLN A 413 -7.16 26.01 -17.78
C GLN A 413 -7.94 26.52 -19.00
N PHE A 414 -7.75 27.79 -19.37
CA PHE A 414 -8.40 28.44 -20.51
C PHE A 414 -7.79 28.07 -21.85
N GLN A 415 -6.51 27.67 -21.88
CA GLN A 415 -5.87 27.17 -23.10
C GLN A 415 -6.26 25.72 -23.42
N SER A 416 -6.61 24.94 -22.39
CA SER A 416 -7.03 23.54 -22.57
C SER A 416 -8.46 23.42 -23.09
N PHE A 417 -9.26 24.48 -22.90
CA PHE A 417 -10.65 24.58 -23.34
C PHE A 417 -10.94 25.99 -23.90
N PRO A 418 -10.37 26.36 -25.06
CA PRO A 418 -10.49 27.71 -25.62
C PRO A 418 -11.94 28.12 -25.94
N GLU A 419 -12.81 27.15 -26.17
CA GLU A 419 -14.24 27.34 -26.49
C GLU A 419 -15.10 27.70 -25.27
N ILE A 420 -14.55 27.58 -24.06
CA ILE A 420 -15.29 27.87 -22.84
C ILE A 420 -15.25 29.37 -22.59
N THR A 421 -16.42 29.99 -22.56
CA THR A 421 -16.56 31.35 -22.03
C THR A 421 -17.17 31.28 -20.63
N ILE A 422 -16.48 31.88 -19.66
CA ILE A 422 -16.97 32.03 -18.29
C ILE A 422 -17.61 33.41 -18.18
N SER A 423 -18.87 33.44 -17.78
CA SER A 423 -19.58 34.66 -17.42
C SER A 423 -20.05 34.55 -15.97
N GLN A 424 -20.32 35.71 -15.35
CA GLN A 424 -20.96 35.77 -14.06
C GLN A 424 -22.40 36.24 -14.25
N ILE A 425 -23.34 35.50 -13.65
CA ILE A 425 -24.76 35.85 -13.68
C ILE A 425 -25.18 36.41 -12.33
N ASN A 426 -25.90 37.53 -12.37
CA ASN A 426 -26.50 38.09 -11.17
C ASN A 426 -27.56 37.11 -10.67
N THR A 427 -27.39 36.66 -9.44
CA THR A 427 -28.42 35.86 -8.79
C THR A 427 -29.41 36.78 -8.11
N ASN A 428 -30.69 36.35 -8.05
CA ASN A 428 -31.66 36.93 -7.15
C ASN A 428 -31.25 36.57 -5.71
N SER A 429 -30.25 37.27 -5.20
CA SER A 429 -29.46 36.93 -4.02
C SER A 429 -30.09 37.35 -2.70
N PHE A 430 -31.29 37.93 -2.74
CA PHE A 430 -32.13 38.28 -1.57
C PHE A 430 -32.68 37.06 -0.79
N TYR A 431 -32.15 35.85 -1.01
CA TYR A 431 -32.70 34.60 -0.48
C TYR A 431 -31.83 33.94 0.61
N TYR A 432 -30.64 34.46 0.89
CA TYR A 432 -29.64 33.77 1.74
C TYR A 432 -29.04 34.69 2.80
N CYS A 433 -28.94 34.17 4.03
CA CYS A 433 -28.21 34.81 5.12
C CYS A 433 -26.69 34.63 4.97
N ASP A 434 -25.94 35.56 5.54
CA ASP A 434 -24.48 35.51 5.57
C ASP A 434 -23.97 34.38 6.49
N PHE A 435 -22.69 34.03 6.36
CA PHE A 435 -22.09 32.97 7.17
C PHE A 435 -22.25 33.26 8.67
N GLY A 436 -22.67 32.24 9.43
CA GLY A 436 -22.97 32.38 10.86
C GLY A 436 -24.37 32.88 11.18
N TYR A 437 -25.23 33.05 10.17
CA TYR A 437 -26.65 33.40 10.34
C TYR A 437 -27.54 32.32 9.74
N PHE A 438 -28.72 32.14 10.33
CA PHE A 438 -29.77 31.24 9.86
C PHE A 438 -31.02 32.03 9.44
N LEU A 439 -31.80 31.45 8.53
CA LEU A 439 -32.97 32.08 7.92
C LEU A 439 -34.26 31.62 8.61
N ILE A 440 -35.04 32.57 9.12
CA ILE A 440 -36.42 32.36 9.55
C ILE A 440 -37.35 32.80 8.43
N LYS A 441 -38.32 31.95 8.08
CA LYS A 441 -39.38 32.25 7.12
C LYS A 441 -40.71 32.40 7.85
N ASP A 442 -41.29 33.59 7.84
CA ASP A 442 -42.65 33.83 8.37
C ASP A 442 -43.48 34.64 7.38
N ASN A 443 -44.62 34.09 6.93
CA ASN A 443 -45.65 34.79 6.15
C ASN A 443 -45.15 35.77 5.03
N ASN A 444 -44.09 35.39 4.32
CA ASN A 444 -43.34 36.11 3.26
C ASN A 444 -42.14 36.96 3.71
N ASP A 445 -42.03 37.29 5.00
CA ASP A 445 -40.85 37.93 5.56
C ASP A 445 -39.70 36.93 5.76
N ARG A 446 -38.48 37.46 5.61
CA ARG A 446 -37.23 36.72 5.71
C ARG A 446 -36.31 37.42 6.67
N ILE A 447 -36.02 36.74 7.76
CA ILE A 447 -35.26 37.33 8.85
C ILE A 447 -34.02 36.49 9.06
N CYS A 448 -32.86 37.12 8.93
CA CYS A 448 -31.59 36.49 9.24
C CYS A 448 -31.26 36.73 10.71
N LYS A 449 -31.03 35.65 11.46
CA LYS A 449 -30.62 35.70 12.87
C LYS A 449 -29.29 35.00 13.06
N GLN A 450 -28.49 35.52 13.97
CA GLN A 450 -27.15 35.01 14.22
C GLN A 450 -27.23 33.66 14.95
N CYS A 451 -26.37 32.72 14.57
CA CYS A 451 -26.25 31.44 15.28
C CYS A 451 -25.77 31.65 16.72
N PRO A 452 -26.20 30.80 17.68
CA PRO A 452 -25.72 30.85 19.04
C PRO A 452 -24.20 30.78 19.10
N PHE A 453 -23.60 31.50 20.05
CA PHE A 453 -22.16 31.48 20.33
C PHE A 453 -21.26 31.91 19.15
N TYR A 454 -21.82 32.52 18.10
CA TYR A 454 -21.05 33.02 16.97
C TYR A 454 -20.00 34.05 17.42
N GLY A 455 -18.78 33.91 16.91
CA GLY A 455 -17.69 34.84 17.20
C GLY A 455 -17.13 34.76 18.61
N GLN A 456 -17.49 33.72 19.39
CA GLN A 456 -16.84 33.47 20.68
C GLN A 456 -15.37 33.07 20.47
N ILE A 457 -14.49 34.00 20.83
CA ILE A 457 -13.05 33.79 20.89
C ILE A 457 -12.72 33.38 22.31
N ILE A 458 -12.19 32.16 22.48
CA ILE A 458 -11.65 31.76 23.78
C ILE A 458 -10.17 32.14 23.81
N GLU A 459 -9.78 32.93 24.80
CA GLU A 459 -8.38 33.24 25.06
C GLU A 459 -7.81 32.16 25.98
N ILE A 460 -7.06 31.22 25.39
CA ILE A 460 -6.34 30.20 26.14
C ILE A 460 -4.85 30.42 25.88
N GLN A 461 -4.07 30.64 26.94
CA GLN A 461 -2.62 30.88 26.86
C GLN A 461 -2.20 32.07 25.97
N LYS A 462 -2.94 33.18 25.99
CA LYS A 462 -2.68 34.42 25.21
C LYS A 462 -2.80 34.27 23.68
N GLN A 463 -3.37 33.17 23.18
CA GLN A 463 -3.74 33.03 21.78
C GLN A 463 -5.26 33.08 21.65
N LYS A 464 -5.75 33.98 20.79
CA LYS A 464 -7.16 34.09 20.44
C LYS A 464 -7.47 33.03 19.39
N GLN A 465 -8.32 32.06 19.73
CA GLN A 465 -8.81 31.08 18.76
C GLN A 465 -10.33 31.00 18.80
N THR A 466 -10.90 30.82 17.62
CA THR A 466 -12.35 30.68 17.41
C THR A 466 -12.69 29.20 17.52
N GLN A 467 -13.66 28.85 18.35
CA GLN A 467 -14.27 27.52 18.37
C GLN A 467 -15.67 27.66 17.77
N TYR A 468 -16.18 26.64 17.06
CA TYR A 468 -17.53 26.70 16.50
C TYR A 468 -18.45 25.84 17.37
N TYR A 469 -19.12 26.51 18.30
CA TYR A 469 -20.15 25.88 19.13
C TYR A 469 -21.50 25.87 18.42
N CYS A 470 -22.34 24.88 18.73
CA CYS A 470 -23.64 24.69 18.10
C CYS A 470 -23.52 24.59 16.57
N LEU A 471 -22.67 23.67 16.12
CA LEU A 471 -22.38 23.45 14.72
C LEU A 471 -23.65 23.16 13.91
N ASP A 472 -24.66 22.55 14.51
CA ASP A 472 -26.00 22.32 13.94
C ASP A 472 -26.62 23.55 13.25
N CYS A 473 -26.46 24.75 13.84
CA CYS A 473 -26.98 25.99 13.27
C CYS A 473 -26.26 26.37 11.96
N TYR A 474 -24.95 26.18 11.91
CA TYR A 474 -24.12 26.43 10.73
C TYR A 474 -24.36 25.40 9.63
N ILE A 475 -24.68 24.16 10.04
CA ILE A 475 -24.92 23.05 9.11
C ILE A 475 -26.28 23.18 8.45
N LYS A 476 -27.32 23.53 9.22
CA LYS A 476 -28.72 23.57 8.76
C LYS A 476 -29.31 24.98 8.82
N PRO A 477 -28.68 26.01 8.22
CA PRO A 477 -29.10 27.41 8.41
C PRO A 477 -30.50 27.70 7.85
N MET A 478 -31.06 26.83 7.01
CA MET A 478 -32.39 26.99 6.42
C MET A 478 -33.52 26.31 7.21
N THR A 479 -33.20 25.42 8.15
CA THR A 479 -34.22 24.62 8.87
C THR A 479 -33.97 24.50 10.37
N TRP A 480 -32.78 24.87 10.86
CA TRP A 480 -32.43 24.77 12.28
C TRP A 480 -33.41 25.54 13.18
N TYR A 481 -33.94 26.67 12.71
CA TYR A 481 -34.93 27.47 13.42
C TYR A 481 -36.21 26.72 13.79
N LEU A 482 -36.54 25.60 13.12
CA LEU A 482 -37.74 24.79 13.43
C LEU A 482 -37.56 23.91 14.68
N LYS A 483 -36.31 23.50 14.96
CA LYS A 483 -35.91 22.70 16.13
C LYS A 483 -34.50 23.11 16.56
N PRO A 484 -34.33 24.32 17.14
CA PRO A 484 -33.02 24.89 17.40
C PRO A 484 -32.35 24.24 18.61
N VAL A 485 -31.74 23.08 18.38
CA VAL A 485 -30.98 22.31 19.36
C VAL A 485 -29.53 22.20 18.91
N CYS A 486 -28.60 22.37 19.84
CA CYS A 486 -27.17 22.23 19.65
C CYS A 486 -26.72 20.87 20.18
N THR A 487 -26.33 19.98 19.29
CA THR A 487 -25.92 18.60 19.56
C THR A 487 -24.48 18.34 19.18
N THR A 488 -23.89 19.20 18.35
CA THR A 488 -22.54 19.03 17.82
C THR A 488 -21.74 20.32 17.92
N ASP A 489 -20.43 20.19 18.13
CA ASP A 489 -19.46 21.27 18.12
C ASP A 489 -18.30 20.94 17.17
N MET A 490 -17.55 21.96 16.76
CA MET A 490 -16.30 21.80 16.02
C MET A 490 -15.17 22.46 16.79
N ILE A 491 -14.29 21.64 17.38
CA ILE A 491 -13.28 22.11 18.33
C ILE A 491 -11.85 21.69 18.00
N ARG A 492 -10.87 22.41 18.53
CA ARG A 492 -9.42 22.05 18.43
C ARG A 492 -8.90 21.45 19.72
N ASN A 493 -8.21 20.30 19.60
CA ASN A 493 -7.57 19.62 20.73
C ASN A 493 -6.29 20.32 21.23
N GLN A 494 -5.61 21.09 20.36
CA GLN A 494 -4.41 21.85 20.70
C GLN A 494 -4.53 23.32 20.30
N LEU A 495 -3.84 24.17 21.05
CA LEU A 495 -3.89 25.62 20.93
C LEU A 495 -2.86 26.17 19.93
N LYS A 496 -2.32 25.37 19.01
CA LYS A 496 -1.50 25.94 17.93
C LYS A 496 -2.44 26.50 16.86
N ALA A 497 -2.09 27.64 16.26
CA ALA A 497 -2.90 28.28 15.23
C ALA A 497 -3.20 27.36 14.03
N ASP A 498 -2.32 26.37 13.82
CA ASP A 498 -2.30 25.45 12.70
C ASP A 498 -2.86 24.06 13.04
N SER A 499 -3.46 23.91 14.23
CA SER A 499 -4.14 22.68 14.66
C SER A 499 -5.45 22.48 13.90
N ALA A 500 -5.77 21.22 13.61
CA ALA A 500 -7.00 20.85 12.94
C ALA A 500 -8.19 20.78 13.92
N TYR A 501 -9.36 21.14 13.42
CA TYR A 501 -10.64 21.03 14.11
C TYR A 501 -11.19 19.62 13.94
N GLN A 502 -11.81 19.14 15.01
CA GLN A 502 -12.52 17.89 15.08
C GLN A 502 -13.99 18.18 15.42
N GLN A 503 -14.89 17.56 14.67
CA GLN A 503 -16.29 17.53 15.05
C GLN A 503 -16.45 16.61 16.27
N ILE A 504 -17.14 17.11 17.30
CA ILE A 504 -17.46 16.36 18.51
C ILE A 504 -18.96 16.41 18.73
N ASP A 505 -19.54 15.22 18.86
CA ASP A 505 -20.93 15.08 19.30
C ASP A 505 -20.96 15.33 20.81
N ARG A 506 -21.87 16.20 21.24
CA ARG A 506 -22.09 16.46 22.66
C ARG A 506 -22.72 15.23 23.30
N ASP A 507 -22.40 14.99 24.56
CA ASP A 507 -23.22 14.09 25.35
C ASP A 507 -24.63 14.67 25.45
N VAL A 508 -25.64 13.80 25.51
CA VAL A 508 -27.06 14.20 25.53
C VAL A 508 -27.37 15.17 26.68
N ILE A 509 -26.64 15.06 27.78
CA ILE A 509 -26.73 15.95 28.94
C ILE A 509 -26.22 17.39 28.67
N ASP A 510 -25.43 17.59 27.63
CA ASP A 510 -24.80 18.86 27.27
C ASP A 510 -25.48 19.55 26.07
N TYR A 511 -26.62 19.02 25.61
CA TYR A 511 -27.41 19.66 24.56
C TYR A 511 -27.94 21.01 25.01
N ASP A 512 -27.95 22.01 24.12
CA ASP A 512 -28.57 23.30 24.39
C ASP A 512 -29.76 23.49 23.45
N ALA A 513 -30.94 23.74 24.02
CA ALA A 513 -32.16 24.00 23.26
C ALA A 513 -32.56 25.47 23.38
N PHE A 514 -32.97 26.06 22.26
CA PHE A 514 -33.41 27.46 22.20
C PHE A 514 -34.89 27.53 21.86
N ILE A 515 -35.55 28.62 22.22
CA ILE A 515 -36.83 29.02 21.62
C ILE A 515 -36.65 30.33 20.88
N ILE A 516 -37.50 30.56 19.88
CA ILE A 516 -37.53 31.80 19.12
C ILE A 516 -38.84 32.47 19.47
N ASN A 517 -38.78 33.61 20.17
CA ASN A 517 -39.97 34.32 20.62
C ASN A 517 -40.67 35.07 19.46
N GLU A 518 -41.79 35.74 19.74
CA GLU A 518 -42.60 36.44 18.72
C GLU A 518 -41.88 37.61 18.05
N ILE A 519 -40.80 38.13 18.65
CA ILE A 519 -39.93 39.18 18.07
C ILE A 519 -38.65 38.60 17.45
N TYR A 520 -38.61 37.29 17.24
CA TYR A 520 -37.52 36.54 16.61
C TYR A 520 -36.19 36.57 17.39
N GLU A 521 -36.21 36.75 18.70
CA GLU A 521 -35.02 36.62 19.55
C GLU A 521 -34.85 35.17 20.03
N LEU A 522 -33.60 34.71 20.12
CA LEU A 522 -33.27 33.38 20.64
C LEU A 522 -33.17 33.43 22.17
N GLU A 523 -33.85 32.53 22.84
CA GLU A 523 -33.81 32.36 24.29
C GLU A 523 -33.37 30.94 24.63
N LEU A 524 -32.26 30.82 25.37
CA LEU A 524 -31.74 29.53 25.85
C LEU A 524 -32.66 28.95 26.93
N GLN A 525 -33.10 27.71 26.75
CA GLN A 525 -33.91 26.98 27.73
C GLN A 525 -33.01 26.12 28.62
N ILE A 526 -32.71 26.61 29.83
CA ILE A 526 -31.81 25.94 30.78
C ILE A 526 -32.42 24.58 31.18
N GLY A 527 -31.62 23.52 31.10
CA GLY A 527 -32.03 22.18 31.52
C GLY A 527 -32.89 21.41 30.50
N VAL A 528 -33.16 21.99 29.33
CA VAL A 528 -33.92 21.33 28.25
C VAL A 528 -32.98 20.59 27.30
N GLN A 529 -33.40 19.40 26.88
CA GLN A 529 -32.66 18.52 25.97
C GLN A 529 -33.15 18.63 24.51
N ASN A 530 -34.48 18.56 24.27
CA ASN A 530 -35.02 18.48 22.91
C ASN A 530 -36.49 18.92 22.79
N PHE A 531 -36.95 19.13 21.55
CA PHE A 531 -38.34 19.33 21.16
C PHE A 531 -39.06 17.99 20.96
N LEU A 532 -40.26 17.85 21.53
CA LEU A 532 -41.08 16.64 21.41
C LEU A 532 -42.03 16.72 20.20
N SER A 533 -42.38 15.55 19.66
CA SER A 533 -43.41 15.45 18.62
C SER A 533 -44.82 15.44 19.24
N ASN A 534 -45.82 15.90 18.50
CA ASN A 534 -47.22 15.96 18.98
C ASN A 534 -47.82 14.60 19.39
N GLN A 535 -47.15 13.48 19.09
CA GLN A 535 -47.61 12.12 19.43
C GLN A 535 -47.03 11.59 20.77
N GLU A 536 -46.05 12.28 21.37
CA GLU A 536 -45.33 11.84 22.58
C GLU A 536 -45.80 12.56 23.87
N GLN A 537 -47.00 13.14 23.85
CA GLN A 537 -47.56 13.98 24.92
C GLN A 537 -47.85 13.27 26.26
N SER A 538 -47.57 11.98 26.41
CA SER A 538 -48.12 11.15 27.50
C SER A 538 -47.26 11.00 28.77
N ASN A 539 -46.09 11.64 28.89
CA ASN A 539 -45.25 11.53 30.09
C ASN A 539 -45.15 12.85 30.88
N SER A 540 -45.14 12.76 32.21
CA SER A 540 -45.23 13.84 33.21
C SER A 540 -44.04 14.82 33.29
N ALA A 541 -43.15 14.84 32.29
CA ALA A 541 -41.86 15.55 32.35
C ALA A 541 -41.65 16.57 31.20
N ASN A 542 -42.74 17.12 30.65
CA ASN A 542 -42.69 18.02 29.50
C ASN A 542 -43.00 19.49 29.86
N ILE A 543 -42.19 20.43 29.38
CA ILE A 543 -42.44 21.88 29.47
C ILE A 543 -43.30 22.33 28.30
N SER A 544 -44.31 23.16 28.55
CA SER A 544 -45.02 23.91 27.51
C SER A 544 -44.36 25.27 27.29
N ALA A 545 -43.93 25.57 26.07
CA ALA A 545 -43.32 26.85 25.67
C ALA A 545 -43.94 27.38 24.36
N ILE A 546 -43.68 28.65 24.03
CA ILE A 546 -44.10 29.26 22.74
C ILE A 546 -42.85 29.42 21.87
N HIS A 547 -42.90 28.87 20.66
CA HIS A 547 -41.85 28.94 19.66
C HIS A 547 -42.46 29.40 18.34
N LEU A 548 -41.99 30.54 17.81
CA LEU A 548 -42.53 31.19 16.61
C LEU A 548 -44.05 31.44 16.67
N GLY A 549 -44.56 31.77 17.86
CA GLY A 549 -46.00 31.97 18.09
C GLY A 549 -46.83 30.69 18.21
N TYR A 550 -46.22 29.51 18.12
CA TYR A 550 -46.89 28.22 18.28
C TYR A 550 -46.51 27.56 19.61
N GLN A 551 -47.49 26.91 20.26
CA GLN A 551 -47.23 26.12 21.45
C GLN A 551 -46.44 24.85 21.10
N VAL A 552 -45.33 24.62 21.79
CA VAL A 552 -44.45 23.46 21.64
C VAL A 552 -44.20 22.79 23.00
N TYR A 553 -43.82 21.52 22.97
CA TYR A 553 -43.45 20.76 24.15
C TYR A 553 -41.96 20.43 24.15
N LEU A 554 -41.29 20.65 25.29
CA LEU A 554 -39.86 20.45 25.47
C LEU A 554 -39.59 19.39 26.53
N GLN A 555 -38.52 18.62 26.35
CA GLN A 555 -38.09 17.56 27.26
C GLN A 555 -36.93 18.03 28.15
N CYS A 556 -37.00 17.81 29.47
CA CYS A 556 -35.86 18.06 30.37
C CYS A 556 -34.71 17.06 30.14
N LYS A 557 -33.48 17.52 30.36
CA LYS A 557 -32.27 16.67 30.43
C LYS A 557 -32.42 15.64 31.55
N SER A 558 -31.76 14.49 31.44
CA SER A 558 -31.79 13.44 32.47
C SER A 558 -31.28 13.88 33.85
N THR A 559 -30.45 14.92 33.90
CA THR A 559 -29.93 15.55 35.13
C THR A 559 -30.84 16.64 35.69
N PHE A 560 -32.04 16.81 35.13
CA PHE A 560 -33.04 17.81 35.51
C PHE A 560 -34.43 17.17 35.65
N ILE A 561 -35.27 17.77 36.48
CA ILE A 561 -36.66 17.36 36.70
C ILE A 561 -37.60 18.53 36.43
N LEU A 562 -38.83 18.21 36.02
CA LEU A 562 -39.85 19.21 35.76
C LEU A 562 -40.51 19.65 37.07
N VAL A 563 -40.31 20.91 37.46
CA VAL A 563 -40.95 21.51 38.64
C VAL A 563 -41.51 22.87 38.23
N ASP A 564 -42.82 23.06 38.39
CA ASP A 564 -43.52 24.31 38.05
C ASP A 564 -43.38 24.74 36.57
N ASN A 565 -43.38 23.78 35.62
CA ASN A 565 -43.15 24.02 34.18
C ASN A 565 -41.73 24.53 33.85
N GLU A 566 -40.75 24.32 34.74
CA GLU A 566 -39.33 24.60 34.52
C GLU A 566 -38.47 23.37 34.80
N CYS A 567 -37.37 23.20 34.07
CA CYS A 567 -36.40 22.14 34.36
C CYS A 567 -35.47 22.60 35.50
N LYS A 568 -35.56 21.96 36.66
CA LYS A 568 -34.67 22.21 37.81
C LYS A 568 -33.63 21.10 37.92
N ARG A 569 -32.37 21.45 38.21
CA ARG A 569 -31.25 20.50 38.29
C ARG A 569 -31.46 19.51 39.45
N CYS A 570 -31.10 18.25 39.24
CA CYS A 570 -31.00 17.24 40.30
C CYS A 570 -30.02 17.67 41.40
N PRO A 571 -30.12 17.09 42.62
CA PRO A 571 -29.18 17.35 43.70
C PRO A 571 -27.72 17.09 43.32
N ASP A 572 -26.77 17.74 44.01
CA ASP A 572 -25.34 17.58 43.75
C ASP A 572 -24.90 16.11 43.75
N ASN A 573 -24.00 15.76 42.82
CA ASN A 573 -23.46 14.41 42.59
C ASN A 573 -24.48 13.37 42.06
N CYS A 574 -25.73 13.77 41.82
CA CYS A 574 -26.76 12.92 41.22
C CYS A 574 -26.82 13.07 39.69
N LEU A 575 -26.80 11.93 38.98
CA LEU A 575 -26.94 11.86 37.53
C LEU A 575 -28.41 11.78 37.09
N ILE A 576 -29.26 11.03 37.81
CA ILE A 576 -30.70 10.89 37.51
C ILE A 576 -31.49 10.94 38.82
N CYS A 577 -32.49 11.82 38.90
CA CYS A 577 -33.39 11.94 40.05
C CYS A 577 -34.87 11.85 39.64
N ASP A 578 -35.74 11.49 40.59
CA ASP A 578 -37.19 11.45 40.40
C ASP A 578 -37.85 12.82 40.63
N ASP A 579 -39.17 12.89 40.43
CA ASP A 579 -39.97 14.12 40.59
C ASP A 579 -39.88 14.76 42.00
N ASN A 580 -39.43 14.00 43.01
CA ASN A 580 -39.20 14.48 44.38
C ASN A 580 -37.74 14.86 44.66
N SER A 581 -36.91 14.99 43.61
CA SER A 581 -35.46 15.20 43.71
C SER A 581 -34.72 14.08 44.44
N VAL A 582 -35.27 12.87 44.49
CA VAL A 582 -34.59 11.70 45.06
C VAL A 582 -33.67 11.10 44.00
N CYS A 583 -32.40 10.93 44.36
CA CYS A 583 -31.43 10.39 43.41
C CYS A 583 -31.63 8.89 43.18
N SER A 584 -31.63 8.47 41.92
CA SER A 584 -31.68 7.06 41.51
C SER A 584 -30.35 6.56 40.94
N GLN A 585 -29.51 7.47 40.40
CA GLN A 585 -28.20 7.14 39.85
C GLN A 585 -27.20 8.27 40.14
N CYS A 586 -26.01 7.92 40.62
CA CYS A 586 -24.95 8.88 40.96
C CYS A 586 -23.92 9.07 39.84
N HIS A 587 -23.19 10.19 39.90
CA HIS A 587 -21.98 10.39 39.07
C HIS A 587 -20.89 9.35 39.41
N LYS A 588 -19.93 9.18 38.50
CA LYS A 588 -18.76 8.32 38.68
C LYS A 588 -17.99 8.72 39.96
N ASP A 589 -17.43 7.73 40.66
CA ASP A 589 -16.79 7.85 41.99
C ASP A 589 -17.77 8.06 43.17
N PHE A 590 -19.08 8.04 42.93
CA PHE A 590 -20.12 8.09 43.96
C PHE A 590 -21.02 6.87 43.91
N TYR A 591 -21.60 6.52 45.05
CA TYR A 591 -22.60 5.46 45.17
C TYR A 591 -23.84 5.99 45.88
N LEU A 592 -24.97 5.34 45.62
CA LEU A 592 -26.24 5.72 46.21
C LEU A 592 -26.33 5.18 47.65
N SER A 593 -26.53 6.07 48.63
CA SER A 593 -26.79 5.74 50.02
C SER A 593 -27.91 6.62 50.57
N ASN A 594 -28.98 6.00 51.06
CA ASN A 594 -30.16 6.71 51.56
C ASN A 594 -30.66 7.81 50.61
N ASN A 595 -30.80 7.49 49.31
CA ASN A 595 -31.25 8.42 48.27
C ASN A 595 -30.32 9.62 48.01
N GLN A 596 -29.09 9.60 48.53
CA GLN A 596 -28.05 10.61 48.31
C GLN A 596 -26.79 9.97 47.75
N CYS A 597 -26.02 10.73 46.97
CA CYS A 597 -24.77 10.26 46.38
C CYS A 597 -23.59 10.55 47.31
N VAL A 598 -22.92 9.49 47.76
CA VAL A 598 -21.77 9.55 48.67
C VAL A 598 -20.51 9.10 47.94
N MET A 599 -19.38 9.77 48.19
CA MET A 599 -18.12 9.47 47.51
C MET A 599 -17.56 8.11 47.91
N CYS A 600 -17.00 7.36 46.94
CA CYS A 600 -16.32 6.09 47.18
C CYS A 600 -15.03 6.27 48.00
N PRO A 601 -14.61 5.24 48.76
CA PRO A 601 -13.30 5.23 49.43
C PRO A 601 -12.15 5.45 48.44
N SER A 602 -11.08 6.15 48.85
CA SER A 602 -9.95 6.54 47.97
C SER A 602 -9.18 5.37 47.34
N ILE A 603 -9.34 4.17 47.89
CA ILE A 603 -8.78 2.90 47.39
C ILE A 603 -9.62 2.26 46.27
N CYS A 604 -10.76 2.86 45.91
CA CYS A 604 -11.75 2.26 45.00
C CYS A 604 -12.18 3.25 43.93
N ASP A 605 -12.29 2.74 42.71
CA ASP A 605 -12.76 3.52 41.56
C ASP A 605 -14.28 3.38 41.37
N GLU A 606 -14.86 2.28 41.84
CA GLU A 606 -16.32 2.06 41.88
C GLU A 606 -16.69 1.37 43.20
N CYS A 607 -17.83 1.71 43.79
CA CYS A 607 -18.32 1.11 45.02
C CYS A 607 -19.85 1.06 45.07
N PHE A 608 -20.40 0.27 45.98
CA PHE A 608 -21.84 0.18 46.29
C PHE A 608 -22.05 0.07 47.80
N GLN A 609 -23.24 0.41 48.29
CA GLN A 609 -23.55 0.26 49.70
C GLN A 609 -23.92 -1.20 50.01
N ASP A 610 -23.27 -1.78 51.01
CA ASP A 610 -23.70 -3.07 51.55
C ASP A 610 -25.00 -2.93 52.34
N GLU A 611 -26.01 -3.74 52.00
CA GLU A 611 -27.34 -3.65 52.62
C GLU A 611 -27.30 -3.93 54.13
N VAL A 612 -26.39 -4.80 54.59
CA VAL A 612 -26.32 -5.27 55.98
C VAL A 612 -25.48 -4.33 56.84
N SER A 613 -24.27 -4.02 56.40
CA SER A 613 -23.29 -3.22 57.17
C SER A 613 -23.43 -1.72 56.94
N GLN A 614 -24.14 -1.30 55.89
CA GLN A 614 -24.30 0.10 55.47
C GLN A 614 -22.97 0.80 55.12
N VAL A 615 -21.90 0.02 54.90
CA VAL A 615 -20.56 0.51 54.52
C VAL A 615 -20.40 0.40 53.00
N ALA A 616 -19.60 1.29 52.41
CA ALA A 616 -19.22 1.22 51.01
C ALA A 616 -18.31 0.01 50.74
N ILE A 617 -18.77 -0.91 49.91
CA ILE A 617 -18.00 -2.04 49.38
C ILE A 617 -17.51 -1.68 47.99
N CYS A 618 -16.24 -1.95 47.73
CA CYS A 618 -15.64 -1.66 46.45
C CYS A 618 -16.11 -2.65 45.39
N LYS A 619 -16.45 -2.16 44.21
CA LYS A 619 -16.71 -2.98 43.04
C LYS A 619 -15.45 -3.11 42.18
N LYS A 620 -14.61 -2.08 42.20
CA LYS A 620 -13.34 -2.02 41.49
C LYS A 620 -12.29 -1.29 42.33
N CYS A 621 -11.14 -1.92 42.51
CA CYS A 621 -10.02 -1.35 43.25
C CYS A 621 -9.15 -0.47 42.38
N ARG A 622 -8.61 0.59 42.98
CA ARG A 622 -7.60 1.46 42.37
C ARG A 622 -6.26 0.75 42.39
N SER A 623 -5.48 0.82 41.31
CA SER A 623 -4.12 0.26 41.28
C SER A 623 -3.23 0.92 42.36
N PRO A 624 -2.39 0.16 43.12
CA PRO A 624 -1.99 -1.24 42.93
C PRO A 624 -2.81 -2.26 43.74
N PHE A 625 -3.98 -1.89 44.27
CA PHE A 625 -4.79 -2.79 45.09
C PHE A 625 -5.59 -3.76 44.23
N ASN A 626 -5.69 -5.00 44.69
CA ASN A 626 -6.46 -6.07 44.06
C ASN A 626 -7.74 -6.32 44.86
N TYR A 627 -8.83 -6.63 44.15
CA TYR A 627 -10.13 -6.90 44.75
C TYR A 627 -10.17 -8.32 45.32
N VAL A 628 -10.22 -8.43 46.64
CA VAL A 628 -10.19 -9.69 47.39
C VAL A 628 -11.24 -9.64 48.49
N ASP A 629 -12.19 -10.59 48.44
CA ASP A 629 -13.30 -10.71 49.40
C ASP A 629 -13.94 -9.36 49.76
N LYS A 630 -14.45 -8.66 48.74
CA LYS A 630 -15.12 -7.35 48.90
C LYS A 630 -14.23 -6.21 49.42
N THR A 631 -12.93 -6.43 49.58
CA THR A 631 -11.95 -5.44 50.03
C THR A 631 -10.81 -5.26 49.03
N CYS A 632 -10.12 -4.13 49.07
CA CYS A 632 -8.96 -3.88 48.21
C CYS A 632 -7.66 -4.09 49.02
N ARG A 633 -6.85 -5.09 48.65
CA ARG A 633 -5.60 -5.46 49.34
C ARG A 633 -4.42 -5.49 48.37
N ILE A 634 -3.20 -5.31 48.89
CA ILE A 634 -1.96 -5.41 48.10
C ILE A 634 -1.48 -6.87 48.11
N CYS A 635 -0.98 -7.38 46.98
CA CYS A 635 -0.41 -8.72 46.90
C CYS A 635 0.97 -8.81 47.59
N GLY A 636 1.52 -10.02 47.69
CA GLY A 636 2.87 -10.24 48.23
C GLY A 636 3.97 -9.53 47.42
N GLN A 637 5.19 -9.59 47.91
CA GLN A 637 6.32 -8.86 47.35
C GLN A 637 6.58 -9.26 45.89
N ASN A 638 6.73 -8.25 45.01
CA ASN A 638 6.92 -8.40 43.56
C ASN A 638 5.79 -9.16 42.83
N CYS A 639 4.66 -9.38 43.50
CA CYS A 639 3.47 -9.97 42.90
C CYS A 639 2.58 -8.87 42.31
N GLU A 640 2.20 -9.01 41.05
CA GLU A 640 1.30 -8.06 40.35
C GLU A 640 -0.17 -8.38 40.66
N LYS A 641 -0.52 -9.68 40.62
CA LYS A 641 -1.88 -10.15 40.78
C LYS A 641 -1.95 -11.35 41.72
N CYS A 642 -2.95 -11.37 42.58
CA CYS A 642 -3.17 -12.44 43.55
C CYS A 642 -4.66 -12.71 43.75
N ILE A 643 -4.97 -13.88 44.28
CA ILE A 643 -6.31 -14.29 44.72
C ILE A 643 -6.24 -14.83 46.14
N GLU A 644 -7.36 -14.76 46.86
CA GLU A 644 -7.46 -15.44 48.15
C GLU A 644 -7.51 -16.94 47.93
N ASP A 645 -6.71 -17.66 48.69
CA ASP A 645 -6.65 -19.12 48.70
C ASP A 645 -6.50 -19.62 50.14
N TYR A 646 -6.78 -20.91 50.35
CA TYR A 646 -6.76 -21.53 51.66
C TYR A 646 -5.58 -22.49 51.79
N ASP A 647 -4.68 -22.20 52.74
CA ASP A 647 -3.55 -23.09 53.03
C ASP A 647 -4.02 -24.26 53.88
N LEU A 648 -3.99 -25.46 53.29
CA LEU A 648 -4.46 -26.68 53.94
C LEU A 648 -3.61 -27.08 55.15
N LYS A 649 -2.35 -26.65 55.23
CA LYS A 649 -1.46 -26.99 56.35
C LYS A 649 -1.64 -26.03 57.52
N THR A 650 -1.68 -24.73 57.25
CA THR A 650 -1.81 -23.71 58.30
C THR A 650 -3.26 -23.42 58.68
N GLN A 651 -4.22 -23.87 57.86
CA GLN A 651 -5.67 -23.64 58.02
C GLN A 651 -6.02 -22.13 57.98
N GLN A 652 -5.25 -21.34 57.24
CA GLN A 652 -5.40 -19.89 57.11
C GLN A 652 -5.57 -19.47 55.65
N TYR A 653 -6.33 -18.39 55.43
CA TYR A 653 -6.43 -17.76 54.12
C TYR A 653 -5.17 -16.92 53.84
N PHE A 654 -4.69 -16.97 52.61
CA PHE A 654 -3.55 -16.19 52.14
C PHE A 654 -3.79 -15.65 50.73
N LEU A 655 -3.00 -14.66 50.31
CA LEU A 655 -3.07 -14.10 48.97
C LEU A 655 -2.11 -14.81 48.02
N ARG A 656 -2.60 -15.84 47.33
CA ARG A 656 -1.80 -16.58 46.35
C ARG A 656 -1.47 -15.70 45.15
N CYS A 657 -0.19 -15.54 44.88
CA CYS A 657 0.31 -14.87 43.69
C CYS A 657 0.01 -15.68 42.42
N LEU A 658 -0.53 -15.00 41.41
CA LEU A 658 -0.83 -15.56 40.10
C LEU A 658 0.17 -15.09 39.04
N LYS A 659 0.72 -13.90 39.20
CA LYS A 659 1.61 -13.26 38.23
C LYS A 659 2.58 -12.32 38.93
N CYS A 660 3.85 -12.36 38.53
CA CYS A 660 4.88 -11.47 39.05
C CYS A 660 4.91 -10.15 38.24
N GLN A 661 5.46 -9.09 38.84
CA GLN A 661 5.56 -7.78 38.18
C GLN A 661 6.38 -7.81 36.88
N ASP A 662 7.38 -8.69 36.82
CA ASP A 662 8.16 -8.99 35.62
C ASP A 662 8.56 -10.47 35.64
N ASP A 663 7.88 -11.29 34.84
CA ASP A 663 8.11 -12.75 34.78
C ASP A 663 9.49 -13.12 34.18
N SER A 664 10.23 -12.17 33.59
CA SER A 664 11.60 -12.39 33.10
C SER A 664 12.66 -12.20 34.20
N ILE A 665 12.31 -11.46 35.25
CA ILE A 665 13.19 -11.17 36.40
C ILE A 665 12.78 -12.00 37.60
N TYR A 666 11.47 -12.19 37.81
CA TYR A 666 10.90 -12.82 38.98
C TYR A 666 10.12 -14.09 38.62
N PHE A 667 10.02 -15.00 39.58
CA PHE A 667 9.15 -16.17 39.48
C PHE A 667 8.46 -16.43 40.82
N ILE A 668 7.33 -17.15 40.80
CA ILE A 668 6.53 -17.39 42.00
C ILE A 668 7.33 -18.25 42.99
N SER A 669 7.42 -17.78 44.24
CA SER A 669 8.11 -18.46 45.34
C SER A 669 7.36 -19.71 45.81
N ASN A 670 7.97 -20.47 46.70
CA ASN A 670 7.34 -21.64 47.33
C ASN A 670 6.36 -21.30 48.47
N ASP A 671 6.31 -20.04 48.93
CA ASP A 671 5.28 -19.58 49.88
C ASP A 671 3.96 -19.22 49.20
N ALA A 672 3.94 -19.28 47.86
CA ALA A 672 2.81 -18.96 47.00
C ALA A 672 2.33 -17.51 47.06
N GLN A 673 2.89 -16.63 47.89
CA GLN A 673 2.47 -15.23 48.07
C GLN A 673 3.42 -14.25 47.37
N ASN A 674 4.71 -14.55 47.38
CA ASN A 674 5.76 -13.66 46.91
C ASN A 674 6.33 -14.13 45.57
N CYS A 675 7.02 -13.23 44.88
CA CYS A 675 7.89 -13.56 43.76
C CYS A 675 9.36 -13.32 44.09
N GLU A 676 10.20 -14.30 43.77
CA GLU A 676 11.65 -14.30 43.99
C GLU A 676 12.42 -13.99 42.70
N ILE A 677 13.63 -13.44 42.85
CA ILE A 677 14.50 -13.12 41.71
C ILE A 677 15.04 -14.41 41.08
N ASN A 678 14.95 -14.50 39.76
CA ASN A 678 15.56 -15.56 38.97
C ASN A 678 17.09 -15.49 39.04
N SER A 679 17.70 -16.45 39.73
CA SER A 679 19.15 -16.53 39.91
C SER A 679 19.89 -17.27 38.78
N ILE A 680 19.17 -17.88 37.83
CA ILE A 680 19.78 -18.64 36.74
C ILE A 680 20.04 -17.68 35.57
N GLU A 681 21.32 -17.41 35.30
CA GLU A 681 21.71 -16.54 34.19
C GLU A 681 21.15 -17.08 32.86
N ASN A 682 20.65 -16.19 32.01
CA ASN A 682 20.02 -16.52 30.72
C ASN A 682 18.77 -17.42 30.81
N CYS A 683 18.24 -17.67 32.01
CA CYS A 683 16.93 -18.26 32.15
C CYS A 683 15.83 -17.21 31.90
N GLN A 684 14.86 -17.52 31.04
CA GLN A 684 13.70 -16.67 30.78
C GLN A 684 12.57 -16.93 31.79
N TYR A 685 12.32 -18.21 32.14
CA TYR A 685 11.29 -18.60 33.10
C TYR A 685 11.86 -19.61 34.10
N ALA A 686 12.04 -19.18 35.34
CA ALA A 686 12.49 -20.04 36.44
C ALA A 686 11.30 -20.60 37.23
N VAL A 687 11.49 -21.78 37.83
CA VAL A 687 10.47 -22.51 38.57
C VAL A 687 11.09 -23.22 39.77
N LYS A 688 10.30 -23.45 40.81
CA LYS A 688 10.72 -24.20 41.98
C LYS A 688 10.13 -25.60 41.92
N LEU A 689 10.99 -26.63 41.96
CA LEU A 689 10.61 -28.04 41.92
C LEU A 689 11.06 -28.78 43.18
N ARG A 690 10.16 -29.55 43.79
CA ARG A 690 10.55 -30.55 44.80
C ARG A 690 10.84 -31.86 44.09
N LEU A 691 12.04 -32.38 44.28
CA LEU A 691 12.45 -33.67 43.74
C LEU A 691 12.49 -34.72 44.87
N LEU A 692 11.99 -35.93 44.59
CA LEU A 692 12.22 -37.10 45.44
C LEU A 692 13.66 -37.60 45.29
N GLU A 693 14.07 -38.56 46.13
CA GLU A 693 15.41 -39.17 46.06
C GLU A 693 15.72 -39.80 44.68
N ASP A 694 14.70 -40.21 43.94
CA ASP A 694 14.80 -40.73 42.56
C ASP A 694 14.69 -39.64 41.48
N GLN A 695 14.85 -38.36 41.85
CA GLN A 695 14.76 -37.19 40.98
C GLN A 695 13.36 -36.97 40.36
N LYS A 696 12.31 -37.64 40.86
CA LYS A 696 10.94 -37.39 40.39
C LYS A 696 10.37 -36.12 41.02
N PRO A 697 9.85 -35.18 40.22
CA PRO A 697 9.20 -34.00 40.75
C PRO A 697 7.84 -34.35 41.37
N THR A 698 7.56 -33.85 42.57
CA THR A 698 6.27 -34.03 43.27
C THR A 698 5.55 -32.72 43.57
N PHE A 699 6.18 -31.58 43.27
CA PHE A 699 5.64 -30.26 43.51
C PHE A 699 6.29 -29.27 42.55
N SER A 700 5.48 -28.39 41.96
CA SER A 700 5.95 -27.29 41.14
C SER A 700 5.24 -25.98 41.47
N THR A 701 5.98 -24.87 41.47
CA THR A 701 5.34 -23.53 41.48
C THR A 701 4.63 -23.19 40.17
N LEU A 702 4.70 -24.06 39.16
CA LEU A 702 3.88 -23.97 37.95
C LEU A 702 2.43 -24.42 38.17
N ASP A 703 2.21 -25.32 39.13
CA ASP A 703 0.89 -25.93 39.34
C ASP A 703 -0.11 -24.84 39.73
N TYR A 704 -1.33 -24.94 39.21
CA TYR A 704 -2.32 -23.89 39.45
C TYR A 704 -2.72 -23.84 40.94
N TYR A 705 -2.98 -25.00 41.54
CA TYR A 705 -3.40 -25.16 42.93
C TYR A 705 -2.26 -25.50 43.90
N PHE A 706 -1.03 -25.04 43.63
CA PHE A 706 0.10 -25.43 44.49
C PHE A 706 -0.06 -24.87 45.91
N GLN A 707 0.20 -25.73 46.90
CA GLN A 707 0.13 -25.39 48.32
C GLN A 707 1.51 -24.94 48.83
N PRO A 708 1.58 -23.95 49.73
CA PRO A 708 2.85 -23.54 50.33
C PRO A 708 3.66 -24.73 50.89
N SER A 709 4.95 -24.74 50.60
CA SER A 709 5.84 -25.84 50.99
C SER A 709 7.14 -25.32 51.60
N TYR A 710 7.51 -25.91 52.74
CA TYR A 710 8.73 -25.58 53.50
C TYR A 710 9.83 -26.65 53.35
N ASP A 711 9.61 -27.63 52.47
CA ASP A 711 10.57 -28.70 52.20
C ASP A 711 11.73 -28.20 51.32
N SER A 712 12.79 -29.02 51.17
CA SER A 712 13.91 -28.72 50.27
C SER A 712 13.43 -28.68 48.82
N ILE A 713 13.53 -27.51 48.18
CA ILE A 713 13.06 -27.25 46.83
C ILE A 713 14.23 -26.68 46.02
N GLU A 714 14.40 -27.15 44.78
CA GLU A 714 15.43 -26.67 43.87
C GLU A 714 14.84 -25.67 42.87
N ILE A 715 15.61 -24.63 42.53
CA ILE A 715 15.27 -23.71 41.44
C ILE A 715 15.74 -24.36 40.13
N LYS A 716 14.86 -24.46 39.14
CA LYS A 716 15.15 -24.96 37.80
C LYS A 716 14.74 -23.94 36.76
N CYS A 717 15.30 -24.05 35.55
CA CYS A 717 14.88 -23.22 34.43
C CYS A 717 13.92 -23.98 33.52
N ALA A 718 12.69 -23.47 33.40
CA ALA A 718 11.70 -24.07 32.50
C ALA A 718 11.92 -23.66 31.03
N ARG A 719 12.56 -22.50 30.81
CA ARG A 719 12.92 -22.03 29.45
C ARG A 719 14.07 -21.03 29.52
N CYS A 720 15.14 -21.30 28.78
CA CYS A 720 16.21 -20.33 28.59
C CYS A 720 15.84 -19.27 27.55
N LYS A 721 16.56 -18.15 27.56
CA LYS A 721 16.53 -17.15 26.47
C LYS A 721 16.85 -17.82 25.14
N GLU A 722 16.38 -17.21 24.06
CA GLU A 722 16.65 -17.69 22.71
C GLU A 722 18.16 -17.90 22.47
N LYS A 723 18.55 -18.99 21.81
CA LYS A 723 19.94 -19.47 21.61
C LYS A 723 20.62 -20.17 22.79
N TYR A 724 19.92 -20.36 23.90
CA TYR A 724 20.47 -21.06 25.06
C TYR A 724 19.74 -22.41 25.28
N LEU A 725 20.52 -23.41 25.66
CA LEU A 725 20.11 -24.76 26.06
C LEU A 725 20.14 -24.84 27.59
N TYR A 726 19.10 -25.40 28.20
CA TYR A 726 19.09 -25.65 29.64
C TYR A 726 19.78 -26.97 29.98
N TYR A 727 20.78 -26.96 30.85
CA TYR A 727 21.40 -28.16 31.41
C TYR A 727 20.82 -28.44 32.80
N TYR A 728 20.04 -29.51 32.91
CA TYR A 728 19.23 -29.80 34.11
C TYR A 728 20.07 -30.10 35.36
N TYR A 729 21.21 -30.78 35.21
CA TYR A 729 22.09 -31.17 36.33
C TYR A 729 22.99 -30.04 36.82
N SER A 730 23.59 -29.27 35.91
CA SER A 730 24.40 -28.09 36.28
C SER A 730 23.53 -26.89 36.66
N ASN A 731 22.24 -26.93 36.31
CA ASN A 731 21.28 -25.86 36.51
C ASN A 731 21.68 -24.54 35.82
N THR A 732 22.23 -24.65 34.61
CA THR A 732 22.74 -23.51 33.81
C THR A 732 22.04 -23.43 32.46
N CYS A 733 21.84 -22.20 31.96
CA CYS A 733 21.48 -21.94 30.57
C CYS A 733 22.75 -21.54 29.81
N GLU A 734 23.20 -22.40 28.91
CA GLU A 734 24.44 -22.20 28.15
C GLU A 734 24.14 -22.06 26.65
N ILE A 735 25.04 -21.47 25.89
CA ILE A 735 24.83 -21.25 24.45
C ILE A 735 24.65 -22.60 23.75
N ASP A 736 23.55 -22.74 23.01
CA ASP A 736 23.26 -23.93 22.22
C ASP A 736 24.12 -23.91 20.94
N SER A 737 25.16 -24.75 20.91
CA SER A 737 26.05 -24.91 19.76
C SER A 737 25.35 -25.46 18.51
N TYR A 738 24.12 -25.95 18.64
CA TYR A 738 23.31 -26.55 17.58
C TYR A 738 22.03 -25.74 17.29
N TYR A 739 22.00 -24.47 17.70
CA TYR A 739 20.87 -23.58 17.46
C TYR A 739 20.59 -23.42 15.96
N GLY A 740 19.40 -23.81 15.50
CA GLY A 740 18.94 -23.64 14.12
C GLY A 740 18.66 -24.94 13.34
N GLU A 741 19.05 -26.10 13.86
CA GLU A 741 18.63 -27.40 13.31
C GLU A 741 17.30 -27.82 13.95
N ASP A 742 16.19 -27.47 13.30
CA ASP A 742 14.83 -27.95 13.56
C ASP A 742 14.26 -27.81 14.99
N CYS A 743 14.99 -27.19 15.93
CA CYS A 743 14.60 -27.08 17.32
C CYS A 743 14.87 -25.69 17.89
N GLN A 744 13.81 -25.04 18.37
CA GLN A 744 13.84 -23.70 18.92
C GLN A 744 14.26 -23.67 20.39
N TYR A 745 13.85 -24.67 21.19
CA TYR A 745 14.19 -24.77 22.60
C TYR A 745 14.58 -26.20 22.97
N ARG A 746 15.71 -26.34 23.68
CA ARG A 746 16.25 -27.63 24.09
C ARG A 746 16.49 -27.68 25.60
N VAL A 747 16.45 -28.89 26.14
CA VAL A 747 16.82 -29.22 27.53
C VAL A 747 17.73 -30.44 27.50
N SER A 748 18.81 -30.41 28.28
CA SER A 748 19.78 -31.49 28.41
C SER A 748 19.70 -32.10 29.80
N TRP A 749 19.24 -33.35 29.88
CA TRP A 749 19.39 -34.20 31.07
C TRP A 749 20.61 -35.12 30.86
N TYR A 750 20.36 -36.39 30.50
CA TYR A 750 21.38 -37.34 30.02
C TYR A 750 21.54 -37.34 28.50
N MET A 751 20.51 -36.86 27.81
CA MET A 751 20.45 -36.60 26.37
C MET A 751 19.86 -35.21 26.18
N THR A 752 20.11 -34.61 25.03
CA THR A 752 19.50 -33.34 24.65
C THR A 752 18.15 -33.60 24.00
N TYR A 753 17.10 -33.02 24.56
CA TYR A 753 15.74 -33.13 24.07
C TYR A 753 15.31 -31.79 23.48
N CYS A 754 14.73 -31.85 22.30
CA CYS A 754 13.98 -30.72 21.78
C CYS A 754 12.64 -30.63 22.51
N ILE A 755 12.36 -29.50 23.17
CA ILE A 755 11.07 -29.26 23.83
C ILE A 755 10.17 -28.33 23.00
N VAL A 756 10.71 -27.66 21.98
CA VAL A 756 9.93 -26.88 21.00
C VAL A 756 10.65 -26.95 19.66
N GLY A 757 10.04 -27.54 18.63
CA GLY A 757 10.65 -27.71 17.30
C GLY A 757 10.07 -28.89 16.51
N LYS A 758 10.61 -29.16 15.31
CA LYS A 758 10.16 -30.20 14.38
C LYS A 758 10.60 -31.64 14.74
N ASN A 759 11.55 -31.82 15.66
CA ASN A 759 12.10 -33.12 16.06
C ASN A 759 12.05 -33.29 17.57
N ILE A 760 10.84 -33.25 18.14
CA ILE A 760 10.62 -33.51 19.58
C ILE A 760 10.55 -35.03 19.78
N LEU A 761 11.39 -35.58 20.67
CA LEU A 761 11.46 -37.02 20.96
C LEU A 761 10.16 -37.61 21.56
N TYR A 762 9.23 -36.74 21.97
CA TYR A 762 7.95 -37.12 22.60
C TYR A 762 6.70 -36.54 21.91
N GLU A 763 6.86 -35.79 20.81
CA GLU A 763 5.76 -35.15 20.06
C GLU A 763 6.01 -35.22 18.55
N ARG A 764 5.04 -35.70 17.79
CA ARG A 764 5.10 -35.78 16.33
C ARG A 764 4.65 -34.45 15.71
N THR A 765 5.55 -33.48 15.64
CA THR A 765 5.28 -32.21 14.95
C THR A 765 5.03 -32.35 13.45
N SER A 766 5.50 -33.43 12.80
CA SER A 766 5.17 -33.71 11.40
C SER A 766 3.71 -34.17 11.18
N GLU A 767 2.97 -34.50 12.25
CA GLU A 767 1.58 -34.96 12.16
C GLU A 767 0.57 -33.95 12.76
N CYS A 768 1.01 -32.89 13.46
CA CYS A 768 0.10 -31.93 14.07
C CYS A 768 -0.86 -31.26 13.08
N GLN A 769 -0.40 -30.92 11.87
CA GLN A 769 -1.27 -30.36 10.82
C GLN A 769 -2.29 -31.37 10.29
N ASN A 770 -2.01 -32.68 10.39
CA ASN A 770 -2.93 -33.73 9.96
C ASN A 770 -4.02 -33.97 11.02
N GLU A 771 -3.69 -33.81 12.29
CA GLU A 771 -4.60 -34.03 13.42
C GLU A 771 -5.42 -32.78 13.78
N ILE A 772 -4.82 -31.59 13.66
CA ILE A 772 -5.44 -30.31 14.03
C ILE A 772 -5.14 -29.26 12.96
N ALA A 773 -6.18 -28.81 12.27
CA ALA A 773 -6.06 -27.78 11.25
C ALA A 773 -5.42 -26.49 11.81
N PHE A 774 -4.52 -25.89 11.02
CA PHE A 774 -3.78 -24.66 11.34
C PHE A 774 -2.86 -24.76 12.57
N CYS A 775 -2.60 -25.98 13.06
CA CYS A 775 -1.71 -26.20 14.19
C CYS A 775 -0.26 -26.41 13.73
N THR A 776 0.65 -25.59 14.23
CA THR A 776 2.10 -25.77 13.97
C THR A 776 2.74 -26.73 14.98
N ASN A 777 2.39 -26.61 16.27
CA ASN A 777 2.92 -27.47 17.33
C ASN A 777 1.79 -27.94 18.26
N CYS A 778 1.76 -29.24 18.56
CA CYS A 778 0.75 -29.90 19.38
C CYS A 778 1.39 -30.87 20.38
N LEU A 779 0.76 -31.03 21.54
CA LEU A 779 1.13 -32.02 22.56
C LEU A 779 0.13 -33.19 22.52
N TYR A 780 0.60 -34.42 22.69
CA TYR A 780 -0.31 -35.56 22.88
C TYR A 780 -0.75 -35.63 24.34
N ASN A 781 -2.03 -35.34 24.60
CA ASN A 781 -2.60 -35.49 25.93
C ASN A 781 -2.98 -36.96 26.17
N LYS A 782 -2.11 -37.70 26.87
CA LYS A 782 -2.32 -39.13 27.19
C LYS A 782 -3.62 -39.40 27.95
N PHE A 783 -4.08 -38.47 28.80
CA PHE A 783 -5.30 -38.66 29.60
C PHE A 783 -6.56 -38.58 28.74
N LYS A 784 -6.58 -37.65 27.77
CA LYS A 784 -7.70 -37.46 26.85
C LYS A 784 -7.55 -38.26 25.54
N GLU A 785 -6.46 -39.00 25.40
CA GLU A 785 -6.04 -39.72 24.20
C GLU A 785 -6.11 -38.89 22.90
N LYS A 786 -5.86 -37.58 22.97
CA LYS A 786 -5.95 -36.66 21.82
C LYS A 786 -4.78 -35.69 21.75
N TYR A 787 -4.48 -35.19 20.56
CA TYR A 787 -3.57 -34.07 20.37
C TYR A 787 -4.26 -32.75 20.77
N GLU A 788 -3.51 -31.87 21.42
CA GLU A 788 -3.94 -30.51 21.77
C GLU A 788 -2.90 -29.51 21.23
N CYS A 789 -3.37 -28.55 20.43
CA CYS A 789 -2.51 -27.56 19.81
C CYS A 789 -2.12 -26.46 20.81
N TYR A 790 -0.84 -26.15 20.92
CA TYR A 790 -0.38 -25.05 21.78
C TYR A 790 0.22 -23.87 20.99
N GLN A 791 0.52 -24.07 19.70
CA GLN A 791 0.96 -23.02 18.79
C GLN A 791 0.32 -23.18 17.41
N CYS A 792 -0.41 -22.15 16.97
CA CYS A 792 -1.12 -22.12 15.70
C CYS A 792 -0.38 -21.30 14.64
N GLU A 793 -0.82 -21.44 13.39
CA GLU A 793 -0.42 -20.59 12.28
C GLU A 793 -0.87 -19.13 12.51
N GLN A 794 -0.24 -18.20 11.79
CA GLN A 794 -0.56 -16.78 11.87
C GLN A 794 -2.04 -16.52 11.53
N GLY A 795 -2.70 -15.65 12.29
CA GLY A 795 -4.15 -15.41 12.21
C GLY A 795 -5.01 -16.34 13.09
N TYR A 796 -4.41 -17.34 13.74
CA TYR A 796 -5.08 -18.24 14.66
C TYR A 796 -4.42 -18.23 16.05
N TYR A 797 -5.19 -18.54 17.08
CA TYR A 797 -4.72 -18.77 18.44
C TYR A 797 -5.08 -20.19 18.91
N ALA A 798 -4.26 -20.75 19.79
CA ALA A 798 -4.52 -22.03 20.43
C ALA A 798 -5.60 -21.86 21.52
N SER A 799 -6.78 -22.45 21.32
CA SER A 799 -7.89 -22.36 22.26
C SER A 799 -7.70 -23.31 23.44
N ARG A 800 -7.55 -22.75 24.64
CA ARG A 800 -7.35 -23.45 25.92
C ARG A 800 -8.52 -24.36 26.32
N ILE A 801 -9.70 -24.10 25.79
CA ILE A 801 -10.89 -24.89 26.09
C ILE A 801 -10.96 -26.10 25.15
N PHE A 802 -10.79 -25.86 23.85
CA PHE A 802 -11.02 -26.89 22.83
C PHE A 802 -9.77 -27.72 22.51
N GLY A 803 -8.58 -27.17 22.72
CA GLY A 803 -7.32 -27.79 22.32
C GLY A 803 -7.03 -27.68 20.83
N ASN A 804 -7.73 -26.81 20.08
CA ASN A 804 -7.55 -26.60 18.65
C ASN A 804 -7.28 -25.12 18.32
N CYS A 805 -6.94 -24.84 17.06
CA CYS A 805 -6.70 -23.48 16.59
C CYS A 805 -8.02 -22.76 16.23
N GLN A 806 -8.19 -21.55 16.75
CA GLN A 806 -9.34 -20.68 16.50
C GLN A 806 -8.88 -19.37 15.86
N ILE A 807 -9.71 -18.78 15.00
CA ILE A 807 -9.37 -17.55 14.27
C ILE A 807 -9.28 -16.37 15.25
N CYS A 808 -8.26 -15.52 15.11
CA CYS A 808 -8.18 -14.26 15.84
C CYS A 808 -9.40 -13.38 15.52
N PRO A 809 -10.12 -12.84 16.52
CA PRO A 809 -11.30 -12.03 16.27
C PRO A 809 -10.97 -10.80 15.42
N SER A 810 -11.74 -10.61 14.35
CA SER A 810 -11.48 -9.58 13.34
C SER A 810 -11.55 -8.15 13.90
N GLU A 811 -12.41 -7.94 14.89
CA GLU A 811 -12.64 -6.68 15.61
C GLU A 811 -11.44 -6.23 16.45
N LEU A 812 -10.53 -7.16 16.79
CA LEU A 812 -9.30 -6.84 17.52
C LEU A 812 -8.15 -6.43 16.60
N HIS A 813 -8.30 -6.60 15.27
CA HIS A 813 -7.27 -6.28 14.28
C HIS A 813 -5.89 -6.93 14.57
N CYS A 814 -5.88 -8.06 15.27
CA CYS A 814 -4.65 -8.80 15.54
C CYS A 814 -4.23 -9.60 14.29
N LYS A 815 -2.94 -9.53 13.94
CA LYS A 815 -2.31 -10.45 12.99
C LYS A 815 -1.87 -11.75 13.67
N THR A 816 -1.42 -11.66 14.92
CA THR A 816 -1.18 -12.81 15.79
C THR A 816 -1.80 -12.53 17.15
N CYS A 817 -2.43 -13.55 17.75
CA CYS A 817 -3.10 -13.43 19.03
C CYS A 817 -2.94 -14.72 19.86
N TYR A 818 -3.21 -14.63 21.16
CA TYR A 818 -3.27 -15.77 22.07
C TYR A 818 -4.45 -15.62 23.02
N GLN A 819 -4.85 -16.74 23.61
CA GLN A 819 -5.85 -16.78 24.68
C GLN A 819 -5.17 -16.89 26.05
N GLN A 820 -5.63 -16.09 27.01
CA GLN A 820 -5.22 -16.17 28.41
C GLN A 820 -6.43 -16.04 29.33
N ASP A 821 -6.30 -16.50 30.57
CA ASP A 821 -7.30 -16.27 31.61
C ASP A 821 -7.32 -14.78 32.03
N LYS A 822 -8.51 -14.20 32.18
CA LYS A 822 -8.71 -12.76 32.45
C LYS A 822 -8.10 -12.34 33.79
N ILE A 823 -8.18 -13.22 34.80
CA ILE A 823 -7.73 -12.91 36.15
C ILE A 823 -6.22 -13.09 36.21
N SER A 824 -5.74 -14.31 35.95
CA SER A 824 -4.35 -14.74 36.14
C SER A 824 -3.39 -14.26 35.03
N GLN A 825 -3.87 -13.98 33.82
CA GLN A 825 -3.06 -13.59 32.65
C GLN A 825 -1.88 -14.53 32.39
N ASP A 826 -2.15 -15.81 32.44
CA ASP A 826 -1.19 -16.90 32.52
C ASP A 826 -0.68 -17.41 31.16
N ASN A 827 -0.61 -16.56 30.14
CA ASN A 827 -0.09 -16.97 28.82
C ASN A 827 1.33 -17.51 28.87
N TRP A 828 2.15 -16.99 29.79
CA TRP A 828 3.52 -17.45 29.99
C TRP A 828 3.57 -18.96 30.36
N LYS A 829 2.56 -19.52 31.02
CA LYS A 829 2.51 -20.96 31.34
C LYS A 829 2.47 -21.82 30.08
N GLN A 830 1.86 -21.32 29.00
CA GLN A 830 1.85 -21.99 27.70
C GLN A 830 3.27 -22.10 27.11
N GLN A 831 4.11 -21.09 27.36
CA GLN A 831 5.47 -21.02 26.84
C GLN A 831 6.46 -21.99 27.50
N VAL A 832 6.08 -22.55 28.66
CA VAL A 832 6.88 -23.52 29.44
C VAL A 832 6.21 -24.90 29.51
N ARG A 833 5.09 -25.08 28.83
CA ARG A 833 4.27 -26.30 28.93
C ARG A 833 4.99 -27.56 28.45
N SER A 834 5.75 -27.46 27.37
CA SER A 834 6.52 -28.61 26.87
C SER A 834 7.72 -28.96 27.76
N PHE A 835 8.30 -27.99 28.49
CA PHE A 835 9.22 -28.31 29.58
C PHE A 835 8.52 -29.09 30.68
N TYR A 836 7.34 -28.65 31.11
CA TYR A 836 6.55 -29.35 32.12
C TYR A 836 6.24 -30.79 31.68
N TYR A 837 5.77 -30.96 30.44
CA TYR A 837 5.49 -32.27 29.87
C TYR A 837 6.72 -33.19 29.92
N ALA A 838 7.89 -32.69 29.51
CA ALA A 838 9.13 -33.46 29.49
C ALA A 838 9.69 -33.74 30.90
N ALA A 839 9.64 -32.76 31.80
CA ALA A 839 10.26 -32.83 33.12
C ALA A 839 9.40 -33.52 34.19
N ILE A 840 8.07 -33.39 34.12
CA ILE A 840 7.14 -33.79 35.18
C ILE A 840 6.23 -34.93 34.71
N GLN A 841 5.56 -34.76 33.56
CA GLN A 841 4.58 -35.74 33.09
C GLN A 841 5.18 -37.07 32.63
N SER A 842 6.48 -37.10 32.29
CA SER A 842 7.20 -38.34 32.01
C SER A 842 7.24 -39.31 33.21
N TYR A 843 7.01 -38.80 34.44
CA TYR A 843 7.06 -39.58 35.67
C TYR A 843 5.70 -39.73 36.37
N ASP A 844 4.82 -38.73 36.29
CA ASP A 844 3.47 -38.76 36.88
C ASP A 844 2.41 -38.24 35.89
N MET A 845 1.53 -39.14 35.42
CA MET A 845 0.48 -38.80 34.45
C MET A 845 -0.75 -38.13 35.07
N SER A 846 -0.82 -38.03 36.41
CA SER A 846 -1.99 -37.53 37.15
C SER A 846 -1.86 -36.08 37.63
N HIS A 847 -0.83 -35.36 37.18
CA HIS A 847 -0.53 -34.03 37.70
C HIS A 847 -1.46 -32.93 37.14
N ASP A 848 -1.96 -32.05 38.01
CA ASP A 848 -2.97 -31.01 37.70
C ASP A 848 -2.64 -30.07 36.53
N PHE A 849 -1.36 -29.82 36.23
CA PHE A 849 -0.94 -28.96 35.12
C PHE A 849 -1.22 -29.59 33.73
N THR A 850 -1.64 -30.86 33.70
CA THR A 850 -2.00 -31.56 32.45
C THR A 850 -3.31 -31.05 31.83
N GLU A 851 -4.15 -30.35 32.58
CA GLU A 851 -5.39 -29.79 32.03
C GLU A 851 -5.11 -28.63 31.06
N PHE A 852 -5.73 -28.67 29.87
CA PHE A 852 -5.53 -27.67 28.82
C PHE A 852 -6.07 -26.27 29.20
N SER A 853 -7.04 -26.25 30.12
CA SER A 853 -7.75 -25.08 30.60
C SER A 853 -7.83 -25.08 32.12
N GLN A 854 -7.72 -23.89 32.75
CA GLN A 854 -7.98 -23.70 34.18
C GLN A 854 -9.47 -23.52 34.49
N SER A 855 -10.28 -23.27 33.46
CA SER A 855 -11.72 -23.12 33.53
C SER A 855 -12.38 -23.75 32.30
N SER A 856 -13.58 -24.31 32.47
CA SER A 856 -14.41 -24.76 31.34
C SER A 856 -15.20 -23.62 30.68
N GLU A 857 -15.25 -22.45 31.30
CA GLU A 857 -16.10 -21.34 30.88
C GLU A 857 -15.37 -20.36 29.95
N ILE A 858 -15.93 -20.13 28.75
CA ILE A 858 -15.30 -19.24 27.75
C ILE A 858 -15.18 -17.79 28.21
N GLN A 859 -16.08 -17.36 29.08
CA GLN A 859 -16.13 -16.01 29.64
C GLN A 859 -14.96 -15.70 30.58
N ASP A 860 -14.25 -16.71 31.08
CA ASP A 860 -13.09 -16.52 31.95
C ASP A 860 -11.83 -16.15 31.15
N PHE A 861 -11.86 -16.32 29.84
CA PHE A 861 -10.72 -16.07 28.96
C PHE A 861 -10.87 -14.78 28.15
N GLU A 862 -9.74 -14.16 27.85
CA GLU A 862 -9.61 -13.05 26.91
C GLU A 862 -8.64 -13.40 25.79
N ILE A 863 -8.83 -12.78 24.63
CA ILE A 863 -7.95 -12.90 23.47
C ILE A 863 -7.12 -11.61 23.38
N VAL A 864 -5.82 -11.79 23.22
CA VAL A 864 -4.83 -10.72 23.36
C VAL A 864 -3.92 -10.69 22.14
N CYS A 865 -3.68 -9.50 21.57
CA CYS A 865 -2.83 -9.36 20.39
C CYS A 865 -1.34 -9.42 20.74
N LEU A 866 -0.54 -10.06 19.87
CA LEU A 866 0.92 -10.05 19.88
C LEU A 866 1.50 -9.22 18.74
N ASP A 867 0.79 -9.15 17.62
CA ASP A 867 1.15 -8.37 16.44
C ASP A 867 -0.15 -7.91 15.78
N CYS A 868 -0.09 -6.78 15.08
CA CYS A 868 -1.25 -6.15 14.47
C CYS A 868 -1.25 -6.29 12.95
N VAL A 869 -2.43 -6.22 12.35
CA VAL A 869 -2.55 -6.12 10.88
C VAL A 869 -2.03 -4.77 10.41
N GLN A 870 -1.72 -4.65 9.11
CA GLN A 870 -1.21 -3.41 8.54
C GLN A 870 -2.17 -2.23 8.81
N GLY A 871 -1.61 -1.09 9.22
CA GLY A 871 -2.38 0.11 9.58
C GLY A 871 -2.74 0.21 11.06
N PHE A 872 -2.27 -0.72 11.90
CA PHE A 872 -2.47 -0.72 13.35
C PHE A 872 -1.14 -0.93 14.08
N ASP A 873 -0.98 -0.27 15.23
CA ASP A 873 0.14 -0.41 16.15
C ASP A 873 -0.27 -1.19 17.40
N LEU A 874 0.59 -2.10 17.87
CA LEU A 874 0.36 -2.81 19.13
C LEU A 874 0.69 -1.89 20.31
N GLN A 875 -0.28 -1.63 21.17
CA GLN A 875 -0.10 -0.87 22.42
C GLN A 875 -0.93 -1.52 23.54
N ASN A 876 -0.32 -1.74 24.71
CA ASN A 876 -0.97 -2.41 25.85
C ASN A 876 -1.67 -3.73 25.46
N LYS A 877 -1.06 -4.47 24.53
CA LYS A 877 -1.56 -5.74 23.98
C LYS A 877 -2.88 -5.63 23.18
N GLN A 878 -3.24 -4.42 22.75
CA GLN A 878 -4.35 -4.12 21.85
C GLN A 878 -3.84 -3.46 20.56
N CYS A 879 -4.48 -3.71 19.44
CA CYS A 879 -4.14 -3.07 18.18
C CYS A 879 -4.94 -1.79 18.00
N ILE A 880 -4.23 -0.66 17.95
CA ILE A 880 -4.83 0.67 17.77
C ILE A 880 -4.50 1.20 16.37
N PRO A 881 -5.39 1.94 15.70
CA PRO A 881 -5.10 2.49 14.37
C PRO A 881 -3.83 3.34 14.38
N GLN A 882 -2.97 3.15 13.38
CA GLN A 882 -1.83 4.02 13.11
C GLN A 882 -2.33 5.43 12.76
N CYS A 883 -1.48 6.43 13.00
CA CYS A 883 -1.77 7.79 12.56
C CYS A 883 -2.01 7.80 11.04
N PRO A 884 -3.07 8.46 10.55
CA PRO A 884 -3.37 8.52 9.12
C PRO A 884 -2.18 9.08 8.33
N THR A 885 -1.97 8.57 7.12
CA THR A 885 -0.84 8.96 6.24
C THR A 885 -0.81 10.44 5.90
N LEU A 886 -1.97 11.08 5.84
CA LEU A 886 -2.11 12.53 5.59
C LEU A 886 -1.97 13.36 6.87
N CYS A 887 -1.61 12.78 8.01
CA CYS A 887 -1.45 13.51 9.26
C CYS A 887 0.00 13.94 9.48
N LEU A 888 0.24 15.24 9.66
CA LEU A 888 1.58 15.79 9.89
C LEU A 888 2.04 15.70 11.34
N GLU A 889 1.11 15.79 12.28
CA GLU A 889 1.39 15.71 13.71
C GLU A 889 0.24 14.96 14.38
N CYS A 890 0.57 13.97 15.19
CA CYS A 890 -0.37 13.03 15.78
C CYS A 890 -0.07 12.92 17.28
N VAL A 891 -1.11 13.01 18.10
CA VAL A 891 -1.00 12.99 19.57
C VAL A 891 -1.86 11.88 20.13
N ARG A 892 -1.36 11.23 21.16
CA ARG A 892 -2.08 10.16 21.85
C ARG A 892 -3.02 10.75 22.88
N SER A 893 -4.29 10.37 22.80
CA SER A 893 -5.29 10.69 23.81
C SER A 893 -6.29 9.54 23.92
N ASN A 894 -6.65 9.15 25.15
CA ASN A 894 -7.63 8.08 25.44
C ASN A 894 -7.39 6.75 24.71
N GLY A 895 -6.13 6.32 24.56
CA GLY A 895 -5.80 5.05 23.91
C GLY A 895 -5.95 5.07 22.38
N GLN A 896 -6.17 6.24 21.77
CA GLN A 896 -6.21 6.41 20.33
C GLN A 896 -5.14 7.41 19.86
N ASN A 897 -4.63 7.19 18.65
CA ASN A 897 -3.78 8.14 17.94
C ASN A 897 -4.69 9.19 17.30
N ILE A 898 -4.63 10.45 17.73
CA ILE A 898 -5.46 11.54 17.19
C ILE A 898 -4.60 12.44 16.31
N CYS A 899 -5.00 12.62 15.06
CA CYS A 899 -4.40 13.60 14.19
C CYS A 899 -4.71 15.01 14.70
N ILE A 900 -3.70 15.86 14.81
CA ILE A 900 -3.89 17.23 15.27
C ILE A 900 -3.47 18.26 14.23
N ARG A 901 -2.82 17.84 13.13
CA ARG A 901 -2.30 18.75 12.12
C ARG A 901 -2.38 18.17 10.72
N CYS A 902 -3.04 18.90 9.85
CA CYS A 902 -3.28 18.54 8.45
C CYS A 902 -2.36 19.32 7.50
N PRO A 903 -2.14 18.80 6.27
CA PRO A 903 -1.19 19.36 5.33
C PRO A 903 -1.68 20.66 4.68
N LEU A 904 -0.70 21.43 4.18
CA LEU A 904 -0.95 22.55 3.28
C LEU A 904 -1.51 22.10 1.93
N GLU A 905 -2.51 22.83 1.42
CA GLU A 905 -2.81 22.90 -0.01
C GLU A 905 -2.26 24.20 -0.61
N VAL A 906 -2.32 24.34 -1.94
CA VAL A 906 -1.62 25.38 -2.73
C VAL A 906 -1.80 26.79 -2.15
N ASN A 907 -2.94 27.09 -1.53
CA ASN A 907 -3.23 28.42 -0.97
C ASN A 907 -3.22 28.47 0.55
N GLN A 908 -3.70 27.44 1.25
CA GLN A 908 -3.98 27.49 2.69
C GLN A 908 -3.88 26.09 3.32
N ARG A 909 -3.69 26.06 4.64
CA ARG A 909 -3.74 24.82 5.41
C ARG A 909 -5.17 24.37 5.60
N ILE A 910 -5.47 23.13 5.22
CA ILE A 910 -6.73 22.51 5.61
C ILE A 910 -6.66 22.23 7.11
N ILE A 911 -7.71 22.59 7.83
CA ILE A 911 -7.79 22.47 9.28
C ILE A 911 -8.99 21.60 9.69
N SER A 912 -9.41 20.65 8.84
CA SER A 912 -10.61 19.84 9.05
C SER A 912 -10.27 18.37 9.26
N LEU A 913 -10.81 17.76 10.31
CA LEU A 913 -10.76 16.33 10.56
C LEU A 913 -12.15 15.71 10.48
N TYR A 914 -12.23 14.55 9.84
CA TYR A 914 -13.39 13.67 9.89
C TYR A 914 -12.91 12.25 10.19
N ASN A 915 -13.48 11.61 11.22
CA ASN A 915 -13.02 10.30 11.71
C ASN A 915 -11.49 10.26 11.88
N ASN A 916 -10.95 11.32 12.48
CA ASN A 916 -9.53 11.48 12.75
C ASN A 916 -8.61 11.59 11.52
N GLN A 917 -9.18 11.73 10.32
CA GLN A 917 -8.44 11.90 9.06
C GLN A 917 -8.62 13.31 8.51
N CYS A 918 -7.56 13.86 7.92
CA CYS A 918 -7.63 15.12 7.19
C CYS A 918 -8.51 14.95 5.95
N ILE A 919 -9.53 15.80 5.81
CA ILE A 919 -10.39 15.83 4.62
C ILE A 919 -10.07 17.02 3.75
N ARG A 920 -10.33 16.92 2.44
CA ARG A 920 -10.21 18.06 1.53
C ARG A 920 -11.42 18.97 1.62
N CYS A 921 -11.18 20.27 1.54
CA CYS A 921 -12.23 21.26 1.50
C CYS A 921 -12.47 21.76 0.07
N PRO A 922 -13.69 22.23 -0.26
CA PRO A 922 -13.96 22.83 -1.55
C PRO A 922 -13.12 24.12 -1.76
N PRO A 923 -13.06 24.64 -3.00
CA PRO A 923 -12.39 25.89 -3.32
C PRO A 923 -12.81 27.04 -2.39
N ASN A 924 -11.86 27.92 -2.08
CA ASN A 924 -12.01 29.07 -1.18
C ASN A 924 -12.37 28.72 0.28
N CYS A 925 -12.24 27.46 0.69
CA CYS A 925 -12.58 27.00 2.02
C CYS A 925 -11.36 26.39 2.74
N ASN A 926 -11.12 26.76 4.01
CA ASN A 926 -10.03 26.19 4.82
C ASN A 926 -10.54 25.25 5.93
N LEU A 927 -11.78 25.43 6.36
CA LEU A 927 -12.47 24.60 7.34
C LEU A 927 -13.79 24.12 6.75
N CYS A 928 -14.00 22.82 6.71
CA CYS A 928 -15.18 22.19 6.14
C CYS A 928 -15.55 20.93 6.91
N ARG A 929 -16.78 20.46 6.70
CA ARG A 929 -17.21 19.14 7.15
C ARG A 929 -17.58 18.26 5.98
N LYS A 930 -17.48 16.95 6.19
CA LYS A 930 -17.97 15.97 5.23
C LYS A 930 -19.50 15.94 5.24
N ARG A 931 -20.11 15.82 4.06
CA ARG A 931 -21.54 15.54 3.90
C ARG A 931 -21.77 14.04 3.72
N ASP A 932 -22.87 13.54 4.26
CA ASP A 932 -23.34 12.21 3.90
C ASP A 932 -24.07 12.21 2.53
N GLN A 933 -24.35 11.03 2.01
CA GLN A 933 -25.01 10.90 0.71
C GLN A 933 -26.44 11.45 0.70
N ALA A 934 -27.16 11.40 1.82
CA ALA A 934 -28.52 11.90 1.92
C ALA A 934 -28.53 13.44 1.85
N GLU A 935 -27.60 14.10 2.53
CA GLU A 935 -27.40 15.54 2.46
C GLU A 935 -27.02 16.00 1.05
N ILE A 936 -26.08 15.30 0.41
CA ILE A 936 -25.68 15.58 -0.98
C ILE A 936 -26.90 15.45 -1.91
N PHE A 937 -27.67 14.36 -1.76
CA PHE A 937 -28.85 14.09 -2.58
C PHE A 937 -29.95 15.15 -2.40
N LEU A 938 -30.13 15.69 -1.20
CA LEU A 938 -31.09 16.77 -0.95
C LEU A 938 -30.74 18.07 -1.68
N ILE A 939 -29.45 18.34 -1.91
CA ILE A 939 -28.97 19.54 -2.61
C ILE A 939 -28.94 19.30 -4.13
N ASN A 940 -28.31 18.21 -4.56
CA ASN A 940 -28.21 17.83 -5.97
C ASN A 940 -28.50 16.33 -6.13
N PRO A 941 -29.77 15.95 -6.41
CA PRO A 941 -30.17 14.55 -6.55
C PRO A 941 -29.47 13.78 -7.67
N ILE A 942 -28.88 14.48 -8.64
CA ILE A 942 -28.27 13.90 -9.84
C ILE A 942 -26.76 13.67 -9.62
N PHE A 943 -26.13 14.36 -8.66
CA PHE A 943 -24.72 14.24 -8.37
C PHE A 943 -24.39 12.89 -7.71
N GLN A 944 -23.65 12.03 -8.42
CA GLN A 944 -23.42 10.64 -8.02
C GLN A 944 -21.95 10.22 -8.09
N ASN A 945 -21.09 11.03 -8.72
CA ASN A 945 -19.70 10.64 -8.93
C ASN A 945 -18.85 10.81 -7.65
N SER A 946 -18.42 9.69 -7.07
CA SER A 946 -17.63 9.65 -5.85
C SER A 946 -16.27 10.32 -5.95
N ASN A 947 -15.70 10.45 -7.15
CA ASN A 947 -14.40 11.09 -7.36
C ASN A 947 -14.42 12.59 -7.03
N TYR A 948 -15.61 13.21 -7.00
CA TYR A 948 -15.78 14.64 -6.77
C TYR A 948 -16.53 14.96 -5.48
N TRP A 949 -16.78 13.98 -4.60
CA TRP A 949 -17.52 14.20 -3.36
C TRP A 949 -16.87 15.23 -2.44
N ASP A 950 -15.55 15.41 -2.48
CA ASP A 950 -14.86 16.43 -1.68
C ASP A 950 -15.33 17.86 -2.02
N TYR A 951 -15.75 18.11 -3.25
CA TYR A 951 -16.33 19.40 -3.67
C TYR A 951 -17.73 19.64 -3.10
N SER A 952 -18.39 18.59 -2.61
CA SER A 952 -19.68 18.70 -1.93
C SER A 952 -19.55 18.92 -0.43
N ASN A 953 -18.35 18.89 0.14
CA ASN A 953 -18.16 19.16 1.57
C ASN A 953 -18.65 20.58 1.92
N GLN A 954 -19.28 20.75 3.09
CA GLN A 954 -19.81 22.05 3.48
C GLN A 954 -18.72 22.92 4.06
N CYS A 955 -18.58 24.14 3.57
CA CYS A 955 -17.66 25.12 4.12
C CYS A 955 -18.18 25.70 5.44
N LEU A 956 -17.29 25.74 6.43
CA LEU A 956 -17.50 26.20 7.81
C LEU A 956 -16.49 27.29 8.22
N GLY A 957 -15.50 27.57 7.39
CA GLY A 957 -14.54 28.64 7.63
C GLY A 957 -13.72 28.93 6.37
N PHE A 958 -13.49 30.21 6.14
CA PHE A 958 -12.76 30.74 5.00
C PHE A 958 -12.14 32.08 5.39
N ASN A 959 -11.14 32.53 4.65
CA ASN A 959 -10.59 33.87 4.85
C ASN A 959 -11.59 34.89 4.34
N SER A 960 -12.01 35.82 5.20
CA SER A 960 -12.87 36.94 4.83
C SER A 960 -12.08 38.00 4.05
N ASP A 961 -11.59 37.65 2.87
CA ASP A 961 -11.12 38.62 1.89
C ASP A 961 -12.33 39.39 1.33
N SER A 962 -12.12 40.62 0.87
CA SER A 962 -13.21 41.52 0.43
C SER A 962 -14.02 41.02 -0.78
N ASN A 963 -13.56 39.96 -1.44
CA ASN A 963 -14.09 39.50 -2.73
C ASN A 963 -14.65 38.06 -2.65
N LEU A 964 -15.07 37.60 -1.47
CA LEU A 964 -15.66 36.26 -1.27
C LEU A 964 -17.01 36.37 -0.55
N TYR A 965 -17.99 35.53 -0.93
CA TYR A 965 -19.26 35.41 -0.22
C TYR A 965 -19.67 33.96 0.01
N TYR A 966 -20.44 33.72 1.07
CA TYR A 966 -20.99 32.42 1.40
C TYR A 966 -22.38 32.22 0.79
N ASN A 967 -22.56 31.13 0.05
CA ASN A 967 -23.85 30.68 -0.44
C ASN A 967 -24.38 29.60 0.49
N SER A 968 -25.37 29.93 1.33
CA SER A 968 -25.91 29.03 2.36
C SER A 968 -26.77 27.89 1.81
N PHE A 969 -27.20 27.95 0.54
CA PHE A 969 -27.90 26.85 -0.11
C PHE A 969 -26.94 25.71 -0.48
N PHE A 970 -25.83 26.02 -1.16
CA PHE A 970 -24.79 25.03 -1.46
C PHE A 970 -23.87 24.76 -0.27
N GLY A 971 -23.77 25.70 0.68
CA GLY A 971 -22.78 25.70 1.75
C GLY A 971 -21.35 25.87 1.22
N LEU A 972 -21.16 26.68 0.18
CA LEU A 972 -19.89 26.91 -0.52
C LEU A 972 -19.53 28.41 -0.51
N VAL A 973 -18.26 28.71 -0.76
CA VAL A 973 -17.71 30.08 -0.80
C VAL A 973 -17.34 30.44 -2.23
N PHE A 974 -18.03 31.43 -2.78
CA PHE A 974 -17.91 31.90 -4.16
C PHE A 974 -17.10 33.19 -4.24
N GLN A 975 -16.43 33.39 -5.38
CA GLN A 975 -15.68 34.60 -5.67
C GLN A 975 -16.56 35.70 -6.29
N GLN A 976 -16.46 36.91 -5.74
CA GLN A 976 -17.13 38.13 -6.20
C GLN A 976 -16.17 39.02 -7.00
N ILE A 977 -16.68 39.60 -8.09
CA ILE A 977 -16.02 40.67 -8.84
C ILE A 977 -16.57 42.04 -8.42
N ASP A 978 -17.86 42.11 -8.13
CA ASP A 978 -18.55 43.30 -7.64
C ASP A 978 -18.99 43.11 -6.18
N ILE A 979 -18.72 44.10 -5.34
CA ILE A 979 -19.02 44.09 -3.90
C ILE A 979 -20.54 44.17 -3.67
N ASP A 980 -21.28 44.80 -4.60
CA ASP A 980 -22.69 45.11 -4.41
C ASP A 980 -23.64 44.02 -4.93
N THR A 981 -23.14 43.02 -5.68
CA THR A 981 -23.98 41.95 -6.26
C THR A 981 -23.41 40.55 -6.03
N LYS A 982 -24.23 39.63 -5.50
CA LYS A 982 -23.83 38.20 -5.42
C LYS A 982 -23.98 37.55 -6.80
N GLN A 983 -22.86 37.09 -7.34
CA GLN A 983 -22.75 36.53 -8.67
C GLN A 983 -22.38 35.05 -8.61
N GLU A 984 -22.94 34.25 -9.51
CA GLU A 984 -22.56 32.85 -9.67
C GLU A 984 -21.93 32.62 -11.05
N ASN A 985 -21.02 31.65 -11.12
CA ASN A 985 -20.29 31.36 -12.34
C ASN A 985 -21.16 30.54 -13.30
N GLN A 986 -21.29 31.05 -14.53
CA GLN A 986 -21.91 30.38 -15.65
C GLN A 986 -20.82 30.04 -16.68
N VAL A 987 -20.89 28.83 -17.22
CA VAL A 987 -20.07 28.45 -18.37
C VAL A 987 -20.93 28.32 -19.60
N THR A 988 -20.47 28.93 -20.69
CA THR A 988 -21.03 28.75 -22.03
C THR A 988 -20.07 27.90 -22.86
N LEU A 989 -20.59 26.80 -23.40
CA LEU A 989 -19.94 25.94 -24.38
C LEU A 989 -20.51 26.28 -25.76
N GLU A 990 -19.66 26.72 -26.68
CA GLU A 990 -20.07 26.97 -28.06
C GLU A 990 -19.58 25.81 -28.95
N LEU A 991 -20.48 25.27 -29.78
CA LEU A 991 -20.21 24.14 -30.66
C LEU A 991 -20.76 24.40 -32.05
N ASN A 992 -19.90 24.25 -33.06
CA ASN A 992 -20.27 24.35 -34.45
C ASN A 992 -20.80 22.99 -34.97
N LEU A 993 -22.06 22.93 -35.34
CA LEU A 993 -22.73 21.75 -35.83
C LEU A 993 -22.35 21.50 -37.30
N ILE A 994 -22.05 20.25 -37.65
CA ILE A 994 -21.89 19.81 -39.04
C ILE A 994 -22.85 18.64 -39.29
N CYS A 995 -23.72 18.79 -40.27
CA CYS A 995 -24.78 17.81 -40.58
C CYS A 995 -24.42 16.91 -41.76
N SER A 996 -23.52 17.34 -42.64
CA SER A 996 -23.07 16.54 -43.78
C SER A 996 -21.78 15.79 -43.46
N GLU A 997 -21.81 14.46 -43.56
CA GLU A 997 -20.64 13.60 -43.37
C GLU A 997 -19.51 13.97 -44.37
N ILE A 998 -19.87 14.32 -45.60
CA ILE A 998 -18.91 14.72 -46.64
C ILE A 998 -18.20 16.02 -46.23
N VAL A 999 -18.94 16.99 -45.70
CA VAL A 999 -18.36 18.26 -45.23
C VAL A 999 -17.45 18.02 -44.03
N TYR A 1000 -17.89 17.20 -43.07
CA TYR A 1000 -17.08 16.83 -41.90
C TYR A 1000 -15.77 16.15 -42.31
N GLN A 1001 -15.83 15.17 -43.23
CA GLN A 1001 -14.64 14.48 -43.73
C GLN A 1001 -13.71 15.43 -44.48
N ASN A 1002 -14.24 16.34 -45.31
CA ASN A 1002 -13.42 17.33 -46.02
C ASN A 1002 -12.70 18.30 -45.06
N LEU A 1003 -13.38 18.76 -44.02
CA LEU A 1003 -12.79 19.66 -43.02
C LEU A 1003 -11.70 18.97 -42.19
N THR A 1004 -11.82 17.66 -41.96
CA THR A 1004 -10.87 16.88 -41.15
C THR A 1004 -9.73 16.23 -41.95
N PHE A 1005 -9.88 16.10 -43.29
CA PHE A 1005 -8.95 15.34 -44.14
C PHE A 1005 -7.51 15.85 -44.09
N HIS A 1006 -7.33 17.17 -43.98
CA HIS A 1006 -6.00 17.80 -43.96
C HIS A 1006 -5.41 18.00 -42.57
N LEU A 1007 -6.15 17.66 -41.51
CA LEU A 1007 -5.74 17.91 -40.13
C LEU A 1007 -4.86 16.77 -39.60
N ASN A 1008 -3.76 17.12 -38.92
CA ASN A 1008 -2.99 16.17 -38.13
C ASN A 1008 -3.72 15.81 -36.81
N ASP A 1009 -3.23 14.83 -36.04
CA ASP A 1009 -3.93 14.34 -34.85
C ASP A 1009 -4.17 15.42 -33.77
N SER A 1010 -3.23 16.36 -33.61
CA SER A 1010 -3.38 17.49 -32.68
C SER A 1010 -4.46 18.48 -33.18
N GLN A 1011 -4.44 18.80 -34.47
CA GLN A 1011 -5.43 19.66 -35.10
C GLN A 1011 -6.83 19.03 -35.14
N LYS A 1012 -6.94 17.71 -35.35
CA LYS A 1012 -8.20 16.97 -35.25
C LYS A 1012 -8.75 17.00 -33.83
N THR A 1013 -7.87 16.88 -32.83
CA THR A 1013 -8.28 17.00 -31.42
C THR A 1013 -8.85 18.38 -31.13
N LEU A 1014 -8.18 19.44 -31.57
CA LEU A 1014 -8.68 20.81 -31.45
C LEU A 1014 -10.00 20.99 -32.22
N PHE A 1015 -10.08 20.53 -33.48
CA PHE A 1015 -11.29 20.61 -34.29
C PHE A 1015 -12.50 19.93 -33.63
N ASN A 1016 -12.30 18.74 -33.05
CA ASN A 1016 -13.35 18.00 -32.35
C ASN A 1016 -13.76 18.63 -30.99
N GLN A 1017 -13.01 19.62 -30.49
CA GLN A 1017 -13.44 20.40 -29.32
C GLN A 1017 -14.43 21.49 -29.68
N THR A 1018 -14.37 22.00 -30.92
CA THR A 1018 -15.13 23.18 -31.37
C THR A 1018 -16.24 22.83 -32.37
N HIS A 1019 -16.12 21.68 -33.04
CA HIS A 1019 -17.10 21.17 -34.00
C HIS A 1019 -17.70 19.84 -33.54
N VAL A 1020 -18.98 19.63 -33.82
CA VAL A 1020 -19.71 18.40 -33.51
C VAL A 1020 -20.46 17.92 -34.75
N PHE A 1021 -20.28 16.65 -35.09
CA PHE A 1021 -21.08 16.02 -36.14
C PHE A 1021 -22.47 15.67 -35.60
N ILE A 1022 -23.52 15.79 -36.42
CA ILE A 1022 -24.91 15.63 -35.98
C ILE A 1022 -25.18 14.30 -35.26
N ASP A 1023 -24.54 13.22 -35.70
CA ASP A 1023 -24.68 11.89 -35.07
C ASP A 1023 -24.01 11.81 -33.68
N ASP A 1024 -23.02 12.67 -33.41
CA ASP A 1024 -22.29 12.74 -32.14
C ASP A 1024 -22.88 13.76 -31.14
N LEU A 1025 -23.88 14.54 -31.56
CA LEU A 1025 -24.47 15.62 -30.76
C LEU A 1025 -25.17 15.13 -29.47
N GLN A 1026 -25.41 13.82 -29.33
CA GLN A 1026 -26.20 13.26 -28.23
C GLN A 1026 -25.51 13.26 -26.85
N PHE A 1027 -24.16 13.34 -26.79
CA PHE A 1027 -23.43 13.05 -25.55
C PHE A 1027 -22.30 14.04 -25.16
N PHE A 1028 -21.99 15.05 -25.99
CA PHE A 1028 -20.92 16.03 -25.71
C PHE A 1028 -19.59 15.39 -25.23
N ALA A 1029 -19.19 14.28 -25.85
CA ALA A 1029 -18.09 13.44 -25.40
C ALA A 1029 -16.75 14.18 -25.26
N GLN A 1030 -16.56 15.26 -26.01
CA GLN A 1030 -15.37 16.11 -25.97
C GLN A 1030 -15.14 16.78 -24.60
N PHE A 1031 -16.21 17.06 -23.84
CA PHE A 1031 -16.14 17.67 -22.50
C PHE A 1031 -16.31 16.65 -21.37
N ASN A 1032 -16.67 15.40 -21.68
CA ASN A 1032 -16.80 14.32 -20.70
C ASN A 1032 -15.41 13.77 -20.31
N ARG A 1033 -14.60 14.60 -19.65
CA ARG A 1033 -13.24 14.27 -19.21
C ARG A 1033 -13.00 14.80 -17.80
N GLU A 1034 -12.15 14.10 -17.04
CA GLU A 1034 -11.84 14.44 -15.65
C GLU A 1034 -11.32 15.88 -15.49
N SER A 1035 -10.52 16.36 -16.44
CA SER A 1035 -9.98 17.73 -16.42
C SER A 1035 -11.06 18.80 -16.47
N PHE A 1036 -12.13 18.60 -17.25
CA PHE A 1036 -13.26 19.53 -17.33
C PHE A 1036 -14.08 19.50 -16.03
N TYR A 1037 -14.37 18.31 -15.48
CA TYR A 1037 -15.11 18.20 -14.24
C TYR A 1037 -14.38 18.82 -13.05
N LYS A 1038 -13.06 18.62 -12.98
CA LYS A 1038 -12.23 19.25 -11.96
C LYS A 1038 -12.27 20.77 -12.09
N LEU A 1039 -12.02 21.30 -13.29
CA LEU A 1039 -12.12 22.72 -13.59
C LEU A 1039 -13.49 23.30 -13.19
N ALA A 1040 -14.57 22.61 -13.58
CA ALA A 1040 -15.92 23.08 -13.32
C ALA A 1040 -16.29 23.13 -11.84
N ASN A 1041 -15.81 22.17 -11.05
CA ASN A 1041 -15.98 22.19 -9.60
C ASN A 1041 -15.04 23.20 -8.92
N ASP A 1042 -13.80 23.35 -9.40
CA ASP A 1042 -12.84 24.35 -8.90
C ASP A 1042 -13.40 25.77 -9.07
N LEU A 1043 -14.07 26.03 -10.19
CA LEU A 1043 -14.78 27.27 -10.50
C LEU A 1043 -16.19 27.35 -9.90
N GLN A 1044 -16.67 26.29 -9.25
CA GLN A 1044 -18.02 26.22 -8.66
C GLN A 1044 -19.14 26.64 -9.63
N ILE A 1045 -19.14 26.11 -10.86
CA ILE A 1045 -20.13 26.50 -11.88
C ILE A 1045 -21.54 26.07 -11.46
N THR A 1046 -22.50 27.00 -11.45
CA THR A 1046 -23.91 26.73 -11.11
C THR A 1046 -24.81 26.64 -12.34
N SER A 1047 -24.37 27.21 -13.47
CA SER A 1047 -25.14 27.26 -14.72
C SER A 1047 -24.27 26.86 -15.92
N LEU A 1048 -24.80 26.00 -16.78
CA LEU A 1048 -24.15 25.58 -18.02
C LEU A 1048 -25.06 25.89 -19.22
N VAL A 1049 -24.54 26.68 -20.16
CA VAL A 1049 -25.20 27.03 -21.42
C VAL A 1049 -24.48 26.33 -22.55
N ILE A 1050 -25.20 25.59 -23.38
CA ILE A 1050 -24.64 24.97 -24.59
C ILE A 1050 -25.24 25.67 -25.79
N LYS A 1051 -24.42 26.42 -26.51
CA LYS A 1051 -24.78 27.07 -27.78
C LYS A 1051 -24.35 26.18 -28.93
N ILE A 1052 -25.32 25.79 -29.74
CA ILE A 1052 -25.06 25.04 -30.97
C ILE A 1052 -25.27 26.03 -32.12
N ILE A 1053 -24.19 26.33 -32.83
CA ILE A 1053 -24.17 27.26 -33.96
C ILE A 1053 -23.82 26.52 -35.25
N SER A 1054 -24.01 27.16 -36.40
CA SER A 1054 -23.65 26.62 -37.70
C SER A 1054 -22.96 27.71 -38.51
N ASP A 1055 -21.67 27.56 -38.78
CA ASP A 1055 -20.90 28.54 -39.57
C ASP A 1055 -21.20 28.45 -41.08
N ILE A 1056 -21.87 27.37 -41.50
CA ILE A 1056 -22.28 27.14 -42.88
C ILE A 1056 -23.79 27.02 -42.96
N GLU A 1057 -24.36 27.51 -44.06
CA GLU A 1057 -25.76 27.25 -44.37
C GLU A 1057 -25.92 25.76 -44.73
N GLN A 1058 -26.75 25.04 -43.96
CA GLN A 1058 -26.96 23.60 -44.13
C GLN A 1058 -28.36 23.17 -43.70
N GLU A 1059 -28.87 22.10 -44.30
CA GLU A 1059 -30.08 21.41 -43.85
C GLU A 1059 -29.72 20.17 -43.03
N CYS A 1060 -30.24 20.09 -41.82
CA CYS A 1060 -29.98 19.00 -40.88
C CYS A 1060 -31.23 18.13 -40.74
N LEU A 1061 -31.12 16.83 -41.06
CA LEU A 1061 -32.21 15.87 -40.94
C LEU A 1061 -32.06 15.06 -39.66
N PHE A 1062 -33.00 15.23 -38.73
CA PHE A 1062 -33.09 14.42 -37.52
C PHE A 1062 -34.05 13.25 -37.76
N PHE A 1063 -33.55 12.02 -37.64
CA PHE A 1063 -34.36 10.81 -37.80
C PHE A 1063 -34.89 10.32 -36.44
N GLY A 1064 -36.22 10.26 -36.30
CA GLY A 1064 -36.89 9.73 -35.11
C GLY A 1064 -36.94 10.70 -33.91
N ASP A 1065 -37.12 10.15 -32.71
CA ASP A 1065 -37.09 10.90 -31.45
C ASP A 1065 -35.63 11.25 -31.09
N PHE A 1066 -35.16 12.41 -31.53
CA PHE A 1066 -33.81 12.89 -31.26
C PHE A 1066 -33.73 13.58 -29.90
N LEU A 1067 -33.01 12.96 -28.95
CA LEU A 1067 -32.83 13.46 -27.59
C LEU A 1067 -31.37 13.86 -27.35
N ILE A 1068 -31.16 15.13 -27.03
CA ILE A 1068 -29.86 15.64 -26.58
C ILE A 1068 -29.79 15.45 -25.07
N SER A 1069 -28.78 14.72 -24.60
CA SER A 1069 -28.57 14.44 -23.17
C SER A 1069 -27.24 15.02 -22.69
N GLN A 1070 -27.17 15.32 -21.40
CA GLN A 1070 -25.93 15.76 -20.76
C GLN A 1070 -25.78 15.05 -19.41
N ILE A 1071 -24.55 14.75 -19.02
CA ILE A 1071 -24.23 14.05 -17.77
C ILE A 1071 -23.38 14.90 -16.80
N PHE A 1072 -23.15 16.17 -17.11
CA PHE A 1072 -22.26 17.05 -16.36
C PHE A 1072 -22.70 17.24 -14.91
N SER A 1073 -24.00 17.37 -14.65
CA SER A 1073 -24.57 17.48 -13.30
C SER A 1073 -24.32 16.23 -12.42
N ARG A 1074 -23.94 15.09 -13.00
CA ARG A 1074 -23.54 13.89 -12.22
C ARG A 1074 -22.16 14.03 -11.59
N SER A 1075 -21.33 14.94 -12.13
CA SER A 1075 -19.93 15.13 -11.77
C SER A 1075 -19.57 16.55 -11.34
N ILE A 1076 -20.48 17.53 -11.48
CA ILE A 1076 -20.30 18.92 -11.05
C ILE A 1076 -21.32 19.22 -9.95
N PHE A 1077 -20.87 19.40 -8.71
CA PHE A 1077 -21.76 19.48 -7.56
C PHE A 1077 -22.69 20.71 -7.59
N PRO A 1078 -22.21 21.95 -7.84
CA PRO A 1078 -23.09 23.13 -7.83
C PRO A 1078 -24.02 23.24 -9.05
N LEU A 1079 -23.82 22.40 -10.08
CA LEU A 1079 -24.62 22.41 -11.30
C LEU A 1079 -25.93 21.64 -11.10
N ILE A 1080 -26.95 22.35 -10.63
CA ILE A 1080 -28.30 21.78 -10.47
C ILE A 1080 -29.06 21.91 -11.78
N GLN A 1081 -29.45 20.78 -12.36
CA GLN A 1081 -30.40 20.76 -13.46
C GLN A 1081 -31.81 20.85 -12.87
N SER A 1082 -32.59 21.87 -13.24
CA SER A 1082 -34.00 21.91 -12.85
C SER A 1082 -34.69 20.65 -13.36
N ILE A 1083 -35.30 19.88 -12.45
CA ILE A 1083 -36.05 18.65 -12.75
C ILE A 1083 -37.31 18.94 -13.60
N ASP A 1084 -37.63 20.22 -13.82
CA ASP A 1084 -38.59 20.64 -14.83
C ASP A 1084 -38.04 20.40 -16.24
N ASN A 1085 -38.24 19.15 -16.68
CA ASN A 1085 -38.47 18.80 -18.07
C ASN A 1085 -39.46 19.79 -18.70
N LYS A 1086 -38.94 20.87 -19.29
CA LYS A 1086 -39.54 21.58 -20.44
C LYS A 1086 -38.58 22.66 -20.92
N TYR A 1087 -37.92 22.35 -22.03
CA TYR A 1087 -37.15 23.26 -22.88
C TYR A 1087 -35.85 23.79 -22.25
N LEU A 1088 -34.76 23.05 -22.48
CA LEU A 1088 -33.51 23.73 -22.88
C LEU A 1088 -33.90 24.65 -24.05
N ASN A 1089 -33.76 25.97 -23.86
CA ASN A 1089 -33.89 26.93 -24.95
C ASN A 1089 -32.70 26.72 -25.89
N TYR A 1090 -32.83 25.77 -26.81
CA TYR A 1090 -31.98 25.72 -27.98
C TYR A 1090 -32.41 26.88 -28.88
N GLN A 1091 -31.63 27.96 -28.86
CA GLN A 1091 -31.68 28.92 -29.95
C GLN A 1091 -30.83 28.34 -31.08
N ILE A 1092 -31.43 27.48 -31.90
CA ILE A 1092 -30.84 27.13 -33.20
C ILE A 1092 -31.08 28.35 -34.08
N LEU A 1093 -30.10 29.23 -34.15
CA LEU A 1093 -30.00 30.24 -35.20
C LEU A 1093 -29.46 29.50 -36.43
N CYS A 1094 -30.36 29.08 -37.32
CA CYS A 1094 -30.01 28.72 -38.69
C CYS A 1094 -29.73 29.99 -39.48
#